data_AF-V9E8I4-F1
#
_entry.id   AF-V9E8I4-F1
#
_cell.length_a   1.000
_cell.length_b   1.000
_cell.length_c   1.000
_cell.angle_alpha   90.00
_cell.angle_beta   90.00
_cell.angle_gamma   90.00
#
_symmetry.space_group_name_H-M   'P 1'
#
loop_
_entity.id
_entity.type
_entity.pdbx_description
1 polymer ?
#
loop_
_entity_poly.entity_id
_entity_poly.type
_entity_poly.pdbx_seq_one_letter_code
_entity_poly.pdbx_strand_id
1 'polypeptide(L)'
;MEATATMDIVVVYQRQEYYVATQASSDRKTLLVDLLQCQLLSLLGAMPEEQTLMSSSGEILYSPSKSDVATIAVSIETRPRFFLFSRSESSPKVPEMASDWRQICTKCTFGDTAVVQPAFRKISPSGGDPLATLICEPCARTCTTDFQPVNPMEWNVSDTLTSRFISDVTIVAGEVDIAAPSGFMKLPVDLNYSASGDYVYLCVKRGGLRALTQLHVLVGQHEDAVDTSTSAGDPEKVINVDCNSGDPTETSIHIGYDSVQLKGNMEQLETLAITDIAVVVGDQPAPSSEYIKITRNLNEGALGSESVFLYYRLAPLGGFVCDSSREHSEFGECLFGARHLAGVKSILDLNASQLSAQTTLAADRRRGDMTLMDAHYRQHQPGMLQRLQSGLQRAQSYENKQMQEEALKRIPVETLHERARANPSPMPSYQDELVKQLLHWFKREFFTWMNQPRCSACNHERTRSVRTEGPNTPEERAGQASRVEVYMCSACRAFTRFPRYNDPVKLLDTRTGRCGEWANCFTLCCRAMGFEARYVLDVTDHVWTEVYSEHFKRWLHCDSCEDQLDCPLTYEVGWGKNLSYIFSFAHDEVADTARRYTQNWAEMRARRQDVSETWLLTTINQINQSLRERQTPERVAILTARAQSEREELLRGRSVQKSEVKGRVSGSAEWKSQRKEDGKEGDVPKDAASSSASVKPASAVSAADILQDICRNLVVGCQSPGCSNPYCFTGRTGLSFPEVSDVNERAAQTIQVVTALSAKGLSSESLLQLQCSKRLELRTLLWRKHPLLYLPLQDPPSRDGSVPLIDISGHDRHVENSQHCALRKPFRIPLSGQAIDTDNGNQNGDGAFGMLLHGGKFLAIPGEVVPHATGIVLSFLVRIDQIEGLTAKKSDVVTALNMKLDAANSATSVEFRVCWSQTQREFSCELEADNKAQKGSVVLAFGQYAHVTIVRGEHSITAYVNGMEAAVLDGDFQASGQDITIQGPASGSSDLTAVISHVAVIPTKTLEDVKAFCADMKENFVSAPPLKAFGPNGERGDERCSEAVAGAQSGYRVARVLSTSSTSLCIRTKKRWLRGF
;
A
#
# COMPACT_ATOMS: atom_id res chain seq x y z
N MET A 1 -27.59 -20.78 40.98
CA MET A 1 -27.09 -20.94 39.61
C MET A 1 -27.37 -19.62 38.93
N GLU A 2 -26.37 -18.75 38.80
CA GLU A 2 -26.51 -17.55 37.98
C GLU A 2 -26.75 -17.99 36.53
N ALA A 3 -27.72 -17.37 35.85
CA ALA A 3 -28.04 -17.69 34.47
C ALA A 3 -26.81 -17.38 33.60
N THR A 4 -26.18 -18.41 33.04
CA THR A 4 -25.08 -18.26 32.09
C THR A 4 -25.62 -17.66 30.80
N ALA A 5 -25.08 -16.51 30.39
CA ALA A 5 -25.48 -15.86 29.15
C ALA A 5 -24.86 -16.60 27.94
N THR A 6 -25.63 -16.77 26.87
CA THR A 6 -25.15 -17.31 25.59
C THR A 6 -24.91 -16.16 24.60
N MET A 7 -23.95 -16.35 23.70
CA MET A 7 -23.64 -15.42 22.61
C MET A 7 -23.36 -16.18 21.31
N ASP A 8 -23.91 -15.67 20.21
CA ASP A 8 -23.66 -16.19 18.88
C ASP A 8 -22.41 -15.58 18.28
N ILE A 9 -21.52 -16.42 17.76
CA ILE A 9 -20.28 -16.04 17.09
C ILE A 9 -20.18 -16.67 15.71
N VAL A 10 -19.38 -16.06 14.85
CA VAL A 10 -19.04 -16.59 13.53
C VAL A 10 -17.58 -17.03 13.53
N VAL A 11 -17.31 -18.23 13.04
CA VAL A 11 -15.96 -18.77 12.90
C VAL A 11 -15.71 -19.06 11.43
N VAL A 12 -14.67 -18.43 10.87
CA VAL A 12 -14.22 -18.69 9.51
C VAL A 12 -13.13 -19.74 9.56
N TYR A 13 -13.38 -20.90 8.95
CA TYR A 13 -12.41 -21.99 8.84
C TYR A 13 -12.44 -22.59 7.43
N GLN A 14 -11.26 -22.84 6.85
CA GLN A 14 -11.13 -23.35 5.47
C GLN A 14 -12.02 -22.57 4.46
N ARG A 15 -12.09 -21.25 4.63
CA ARG A 15 -12.84 -20.31 3.77
C ARG A 15 -14.36 -20.54 3.76
N GLN A 16 -14.92 -21.02 4.86
CA GLN A 16 -16.36 -21.08 5.10
C GLN A 16 -16.70 -20.52 6.47
N GLU A 17 -17.86 -19.86 6.58
CA GLU A 17 -18.40 -19.42 7.87
C GLU A 17 -19.13 -20.55 8.59
N TYR A 18 -18.93 -20.63 9.90
CA TYR A 18 -19.62 -21.52 10.82
C TYR A 18 -20.22 -20.69 11.96
N TYR A 19 -21.48 -20.95 12.29
CA TYR A 19 -22.20 -20.23 13.34
C TYR A 19 -22.19 -21.07 14.62
N VAL A 20 -21.68 -20.50 15.71
CA VAL A 20 -21.50 -21.20 16.98
C VAL A 20 -22.17 -20.39 18.10
N ALA A 21 -23.07 -21.02 18.85
CA ALA A 21 -23.59 -20.48 20.10
C ALA A 21 -22.68 -20.93 21.25
N THR A 22 -22.08 -19.99 21.99
CA THR A 22 -21.13 -20.29 23.07
C THR A 22 -21.47 -19.55 24.36
N GLN A 23 -20.90 -19.97 25.49
CA GLN A 23 -21.14 -19.32 26.78
C GLN A 23 -20.27 -18.07 26.93
N ALA A 24 -20.91 -16.98 27.37
CA ALA A 24 -20.27 -15.71 27.68
C ALA A 24 -20.41 -15.38 29.17
N SER A 25 -19.62 -14.42 29.64
CA SER A 25 -19.82 -13.80 30.94
C SER A 25 -21.21 -13.18 31.07
N SER A 26 -21.67 -12.96 32.30
CA SER A 26 -22.98 -12.35 32.58
C SER A 26 -23.16 -10.96 31.96
N ASP A 27 -22.06 -10.21 31.78
CA ASP A 27 -22.04 -8.92 31.09
C ASP A 27 -21.80 -9.01 29.57
N ARG A 28 -21.71 -10.24 29.02
CA ARG A 28 -21.44 -10.57 27.61
C ARG A 28 -20.16 -9.96 27.04
N LYS A 29 -19.16 -9.69 27.88
CA LYS A 29 -17.87 -9.09 27.45
C LYS A 29 -16.75 -10.11 27.27
N THR A 30 -16.90 -11.32 27.77
CA THR A 30 -15.85 -12.34 27.65
C THR A 30 -16.41 -13.72 27.29
N LEU A 31 -15.59 -14.49 26.57
CA LEU A 31 -15.83 -15.88 26.18
C LEU A 31 -14.84 -16.81 26.87
N LEU A 32 -15.28 -18.01 27.26
CA LEU A 32 -14.41 -19.05 27.82
C LEU A 32 -13.68 -19.81 26.71
N VAL A 33 -12.35 -19.82 26.75
CA VAL A 33 -11.51 -20.43 25.71
C VAL A 33 -11.70 -21.95 25.66
N ASP A 34 -11.60 -22.65 26.79
CA ASP A 34 -11.69 -24.12 26.84
C ASP A 34 -12.98 -24.67 26.22
N LEU A 35 -14.11 -24.02 26.48
CA LEU A 35 -15.39 -24.40 25.90
C LEU A 35 -15.40 -24.18 24.40
N LEU A 36 -14.94 -23.01 23.94
CA LEU A 36 -14.86 -22.69 22.52
C LEU A 36 -13.95 -23.69 21.79
N GLN A 37 -12.78 -24.03 22.34
CA GLN A 37 -11.88 -25.01 21.72
C GLN A 37 -12.52 -26.40 21.58
N CYS A 38 -13.26 -26.86 22.60
CA CYS A 38 -14.02 -28.10 22.54
C CYS A 38 -15.10 -28.05 21.44
N GLN A 39 -15.82 -26.93 21.33
CA GLN A 39 -16.83 -26.73 20.28
C GLN A 39 -16.19 -26.74 18.88
N LEU A 40 -15.05 -26.08 18.70
CA LEU A 40 -14.30 -26.05 17.44
C LEU A 40 -13.75 -27.42 17.05
N LEU A 41 -13.22 -28.19 18.01
CA LEU A 41 -12.82 -29.58 17.78
C LEU A 41 -14.00 -30.43 17.31
N SER A 42 -15.13 -30.34 18.02
CA SER A 42 -16.34 -31.12 17.72
C SER A 42 -16.92 -30.77 16.35
N LEU A 43 -17.00 -29.47 16.02
CA LEU A 43 -17.64 -28.98 14.80
C LEU A 43 -16.73 -29.08 13.56
N LEU A 44 -15.43 -28.82 13.73
CA LEU A 44 -14.49 -28.60 12.62
C LEU A 44 -13.34 -29.62 12.57
N GLY A 45 -13.20 -30.48 13.57
CA GLY A 45 -12.11 -31.47 13.66
C GLY A 45 -10.73 -30.87 13.96
N ALA A 46 -10.64 -29.60 14.35
CA ALA A 46 -9.37 -28.95 14.65
C ALA A 46 -8.93 -29.24 16.10
N MET A 47 -7.79 -29.91 16.26
CA MET A 47 -7.23 -30.23 17.59
C MET A 47 -6.81 -28.97 18.36
N PRO A 48 -7.15 -28.82 19.66
CA PRO A 48 -6.83 -27.62 20.45
C PRO A 48 -5.38 -27.13 20.34
N GLU A 49 -4.42 -28.05 20.36
CA GLU A 49 -2.98 -27.81 20.20
C GLU A 49 -2.55 -27.30 18.81
N GLU A 50 -3.45 -27.37 17.83
CA GLU A 50 -3.25 -26.87 16.47
C GLU A 50 -4.03 -25.58 16.19
N GLN A 51 -4.97 -25.19 17.06
CA GLN A 51 -5.85 -24.04 16.84
C GLN A 51 -5.10 -22.72 17.04
N THR A 52 -5.14 -21.84 16.04
CA THR A 52 -4.81 -20.42 16.20
C THR A 52 -6.04 -19.60 15.84
N LEU A 53 -6.50 -18.76 16.76
CA LEU A 53 -7.68 -17.90 16.59
C LEU A 53 -7.25 -16.44 16.43
N MET A 54 -7.74 -15.80 15.37
CA MET A 54 -7.54 -14.38 15.09
C MET A 54 -8.88 -13.65 15.06
N SER A 55 -8.93 -12.43 15.59
CA SER A 55 -10.11 -11.56 15.53
C SER A 55 -10.29 -10.92 14.15
N SER A 56 -11.46 -10.30 13.92
CA SER A 56 -11.67 -9.44 12.74
C SER A 56 -10.84 -8.15 12.76
N SER A 57 -10.29 -7.75 13.91
CA SER A 57 -9.34 -6.63 14.03
C SER A 57 -7.88 -7.05 13.74
N GLY A 58 -7.62 -8.32 13.43
CA GLY A 58 -6.28 -8.86 13.15
C GLY A 58 -5.50 -9.28 14.41
N GLU A 59 -6.12 -9.27 15.58
CA GLU A 59 -5.48 -9.68 16.83
C GLU A 59 -5.45 -11.20 16.97
N ILE A 60 -4.29 -11.77 17.29
CA ILE A 60 -4.17 -13.19 17.67
C ILE A 60 -4.69 -13.36 19.10
N LEU A 61 -5.94 -13.84 19.21
CA LEU A 61 -6.67 -14.06 20.46
C LEU A 61 -6.19 -15.32 21.19
N TYR A 62 -5.86 -16.37 20.44
CA TYR A 62 -5.32 -17.62 20.97
C TYR A 62 -4.34 -18.24 19.98
N SER A 63 -3.25 -18.82 20.49
CA SER A 63 -2.35 -19.67 19.72
C SER A 63 -1.69 -20.68 20.67
N PRO A 64 -1.16 -21.81 20.16
CA PRO A 64 -0.47 -22.79 21.01
C PRO A 64 0.78 -22.21 21.69
N SER A 65 1.36 -21.15 21.12
CA SER A 65 2.46 -20.36 21.69
C SER A 65 2.04 -19.33 22.74
N LYS A 66 0.73 -19.07 22.90
CA LYS A 66 0.12 -18.18 23.90
C LYS A 66 -0.83 -18.99 24.79
N SER A 67 -0.32 -20.04 25.46
CA SER A 67 -1.13 -21.04 26.18
C SER A 67 -1.87 -20.55 27.44
N ASP A 68 -1.65 -19.31 27.89
CA ASP A 68 -2.16 -18.80 29.17
C ASP A 68 -3.38 -17.87 29.03
N VAL A 69 -4.24 -18.10 28.04
CA VAL A 69 -5.45 -17.30 27.80
C VAL A 69 -6.69 -18.06 28.24
N ALA A 70 -7.22 -17.73 29.42
CA ALA A 70 -8.44 -18.36 29.95
C ALA A 70 -9.73 -17.81 29.33
N THR A 71 -9.73 -16.53 28.93
CA THR A 71 -10.90 -15.84 28.38
C THR A 71 -10.56 -14.91 27.23
N ILE A 72 -11.44 -14.82 26.24
CA ILE A 72 -11.34 -13.88 25.11
C ILE A 72 -12.28 -12.69 25.35
N ALA A 73 -11.77 -11.47 25.29
CA ALA A 73 -12.60 -10.26 25.34
C ALA A 73 -13.34 -10.05 24.00
N VAL A 74 -14.60 -9.65 24.07
CA VAL A 74 -15.49 -9.45 22.92
C VAL A 74 -16.25 -8.13 23.05
N SER A 75 -16.51 -7.49 21.91
CA SER A 75 -17.37 -6.30 21.86
C SER A 75 -18.84 -6.72 21.96
N ILE A 76 -19.65 -5.92 22.65
CA ILE A 76 -21.12 -6.11 22.73
C ILE A 76 -21.82 -5.43 21.53
N GLU A 77 -21.12 -4.54 20.80
CA GLU A 77 -21.72 -3.70 19.75
C GLU A 77 -21.99 -4.47 18.44
N THR A 78 -21.22 -5.53 18.15
CA THR A 78 -21.32 -6.31 16.89
C THR A 78 -21.17 -7.79 17.16
N ARG A 79 -21.69 -8.63 16.25
CA ARG A 79 -21.57 -10.08 16.34
C ARG A 79 -20.10 -10.50 16.15
N PRO A 80 -19.43 -11.15 17.12
CA PRO A 80 -18.02 -11.47 17.00
C PRO A 80 -17.74 -12.48 15.88
N ARG A 81 -16.72 -12.19 15.06
CA ARG A 81 -16.18 -13.12 14.06
C ARG A 81 -14.70 -13.41 14.27
N PHE A 82 -14.36 -14.70 14.30
CA PHE A 82 -13.01 -15.21 14.46
C PHE A 82 -12.57 -16.01 13.23
N PHE A 83 -11.26 -16.00 12.95
CA PHE A 83 -10.62 -16.80 11.91
C PHE A 83 -9.81 -17.90 12.57
N LEU A 84 -10.12 -19.15 12.23
CA LEU A 84 -9.43 -20.31 12.74
C LEU A 84 -8.37 -20.80 11.74
N PHE A 85 -7.15 -20.97 12.22
CA PHE A 85 -6.04 -21.60 11.49
C PHE A 85 -5.68 -22.91 12.20
N SER A 86 -5.45 -23.98 11.44
CA SER A 86 -5.02 -25.29 11.95
C SER A 86 -3.84 -25.82 11.12
N ARG A 87 -2.97 -26.62 11.76
CA ARG A 87 -1.75 -27.21 11.18
C ARG A 87 -1.98 -28.47 10.33
N SER A 88 -3.22 -28.92 10.16
CA SER A 88 -3.57 -30.15 9.43
C SER A 88 -2.82 -30.37 8.10
N GLU A 89 -2.47 -31.63 7.83
CA GLU A 89 -1.73 -32.14 6.66
C GLU A 89 -2.34 -31.81 5.29
N SER A 90 -3.59 -31.34 5.25
CA SER A 90 -4.30 -30.92 4.04
C SER A 90 -3.99 -29.49 3.57
N SER A 91 -3.23 -28.72 4.36
CA SER A 91 -2.79 -27.38 3.97
C SER A 91 -1.79 -27.46 2.81
N PRO A 92 -1.90 -26.59 1.77
CA PRO A 92 -0.91 -26.55 0.70
C PRO A 92 0.48 -26.39 1.31
N LYS A 93 1.51 -27.02 0.74
CA LYS A 93 2.90 -26.90 1.19
C LYS A 93 3.38 -25.44 1.02
N VAL A 94 2.97 -24.56 1.93
CA VAL A 94 3.46 -23.18 2.01
C VAL A 94 4.92 -23.27 2.41
N PRO A 95 5.86 -22.67 1.64
CA PRO A 95 7.28 -22.72 1.96
C PRO A 95 7.56 -22.19 3.38
N GLU A 96 8.55 -22.79 4.07
CA GLU A 96 8.99 -22.28 5.36
C GLU A 96 9.43 -20.81 5.24
N MET A 97 9.07 -20.01 6.24
CA MET A 97 9.43 -18.60 6.30
C MET A 97 10.95 -18.46 6.39
N ALA A 98 11.54 -17.61 5.54
CA ALA A 98 12.97 -17.38 5.55
C ALA A 98 13.44 -16.79 6.89
N SER A 99 14.63 -17.19 7.37
CA SER A 99 15.19 -16.70 8.63
C SER A 99 15.50 -15.20 8.61
N ASP A 100 15.69 -14.62 7.43
CA ASP A 100 15.98 -13.21 7.17
C ASP A 100 14.73 -12.41 6.72
N TRP A 101 13.51 -12.89 7.00
CA TRP A 101 12.25 -12.32 6.49
C TRP A 101 12.06 -10.81 6.76
N ARG A 102 12.71 -10.25 7.79
CA ARG A 102 12.68 -8.81 8.11
C ARG A 102 13.48 -7.93 7.14
N GLN A 103 14.45 -8.51 6.45
CA GLN A 103 15.40 -7.80 5.58
C GLN A 103 15.05 -7.94 4.10
N ILE A 104 13.92 -8.56 3.77
CA ILE A 104 13.52 -8.88 2.40
C ILE A 104 12.14 -8.32 2.07
N CYS A 105 11.81 -8.24 0.79
CA CYS A 105 10.51 -7.77 0.34
C CYS A 105 9.36 -8.55 1.00
N THR A 106 8.28 -7.87 1.39
CA THR A 106 7.12 -8.56 1.96
C THR A 106 6.46 -9.53 1.00
N LYS A 107 6.56 -9.31 -0.32
CA LYS A 107 6.14 -10.30 -1.33
C LYS A 107 6.97 -11.60 -1.29
N CYS A 108 8.18 -11.57 -0.72
CA CYS A 108 8.98 -12.78 -0.43
C CYS A 108 8.56 -13.52 0.84
N THR A 109 7.79 -12.90 1.71
CA THR A 109 7.40 -13.48 3.00
C THR A 109 5.92 -13.82 3.03
N PHE A 110 5.09 -13.05 2.33
CA PHE A 110 3.62 -13.11 2.35
C PHE A 110 3.00 -13.26 0.96
N GLY A 111 3.80 -13.37 -0.11
CA GLY A 111 3.28 -13.47 -1.48
C GLY A 111 2.44 -12.25 -1.88
N ASP A 112 1.29 -12.51 -2.51
CA ASP A 112 0.33 -11.49 -2.92
C ASP A 112 -0.70 -11.14 -1.82
N THR A 113 -0.53 -11.68 -0.61
CA THR A 113 -1.37 -11.30 0.53
C THR A 113 -1.01 -9.91 1.02
N ALA A 114 -2.00 -9.02 1.03
CA ALA A 114 -1.85 -7.69 1.61
C ALA A 114 -1.65 -7.80 3.14
N VAL A 115 -0.56 -7.21 3.64
CA VAL A 115 -0.26 -7.17 5.08
C VAL A 115 -0.01 -5.74 5.53
N VAL A 116 -0.34 -5.44 6.79
CA VAL A 116 -0.06 -4.14 7.41
C VAL A 116 1.43 -4.06 7.73
N GLN A 117 2.11 -3.09 7.14
CA GLN A 117 3.56 -2.97 7.20
C GLN A 117 3.99 -1.50 6.97
N PRO A 118 5.22 -1.12 7.37
CA PRO A 118 5.81 0.17 7.02
C PRO A 118 5.70 0.48 5.51
N ALA A 119 5.04 1.59 5.19
CA ALA A 119 4.75 2.01 3.82
C ALA A 119 5.67 3.15 3.38
N PHE A 120 6.23 3.02 2.19
CA PHE A 120 7.10 4.01 1.57
C PHE A 120 6.66 4.29 0.14
N ARG A 121 6.92 5.50 -0.33
CA ARG A 121 6.69 5.93 -1.73
C ARG A 121 7.97 6.46 -2.35
N LYS A 122 8.06 6.37 -3.68
CA LYS A 122 9.11 7.03 -4.47
C LYS A 122 8.79 8.52 -4.62
N ILE A 123 9.80 9.37 -4.58
CA ILE A 123 9.64 10.80 -4.84
C ILE A 123 9.50 10.99 -6.37
N SER A 124 8.27 11.00 -6.89
CA SER A 124 8.02 11.32 -8.29
C SER A 124 7.77 12.82 -8.48
N PRO A 125 8.39 13.49 -9.48
CA PRO A 125 8.13 14.90 -9.76
C PRO A 125 6.74 15.19 -10.35
N SER A 126 5.98 14.17 -10.76
CA SER A 126 4.66 14.31 -11.36
C SER A 126 3.55 14.09 -10.32
N GLY A 127 2.69 15.09 -10.10
CA GLY A 127 1.61 15.11 -9.10
C GLY A 127 0.43 14.15 -9.34
N GLY A 128 0.70 12.84 -9.47
CA GLY A 128 -0.30 11.76 -9.39
C GLY A 128 -0.67 11.41 -7.94
N ASP A 129 -1.55 10.40 -7.74
CA ASP A 129 -1.90 9.93 -6.39
C ASP A 129 -0.63 9.49 -5.64
N PRO A 130 -0.30 10.12 -4.49
CA PRO A 130 0.92 9.84 -3.74
C PRO A 130 1.09 8.38 -3.29
N LEU A 131 -0.01 7.61 -3.26
CA LEU A 131 -0.06 6.24 -2.75
C LEU A 131 -0.38 5.22 -3.86
N ALA A 132 -0.31 5.62 -5.14
CA ALA A 132 -0.53 4.72 -6.27
C ALA A 132 0.47 3.54 -6.31
N THR A 133 1.68 3.75 -5.79
CA THR A 133 2.74 2.74 -5.71
C THR A 133 3.35 2.76 -4.32
N LEU A 134 3.06 1.70 -3.55
CA LEU A 134 3.61 1.50 -2.21
C LEU A 134 4.65 0.39 -2.22
N ILE A 135 5.75 0.62 -1.53
CA ILE A 135 6.80 -0.36 -1.33
C ILE A 135 7.04 -0.57 0.16
N CYS A 136 7.48 -1.78 0.50
CA CYS A 136 7.87 -2.14 1.86
C CYS A 136 9.20 -1.47 2.26
N GLU A 137 9.47 -1.39 3.56
CA GLU A 137 10.71 -0.81 4.10
C GLU A 137 11.99 -1.44 3.52
N PRO A 138 12.13 -2.79 3.44
CA PRO A 138 13.29 -3.38 2.79
C PRO A 138 13.48 -2.91 1.36
N CYS A 139 12.41 -2.88 0.55
CA CYS A 139 12.47 -2.37 -0.82
C CYS A 139 12.82 -0.87 -0.88
N ALA A 140 12.29 -0.05 0.02
CA ALA A 140 12.61 1.37 0.06
C ALA A 140 14.11 1.59 0.29
N ARG A 141 14.67 0.92 1.32
CA ARG A 141 16.08 1.07 1.71
C ARG A 141 17.08 0.49 0.72
N THR A 142 16.70 -0.53 -0.05
CA THR A 142 17.65 -1.29 -0.89
C THR A 142 17.41 -1.13 -2.39
N CYS A 143 16.17 -0.93 -2.81
CA CYS A 143 15.77 -1.05 -4.20
C CYS A 143 15.43 0.28 -4.87
N THR A 144 15.45 1.45 -4.23
CA THR A 144 14.95 2.70 -4.87
C THR A 144 15.87 3.90 -4.71
N THR A 145 15.82 4.84 -5.67
CA THR A 145 16.43 6.17 -5.54
C THR A 145 15.38 7.14 -4.99
N ASP A 146 15.64 7.69 -3.79
CA ASP A 146 14.83 8.68 -3.08
C ASP A 146 13.39 8.24 -2.71
N PHE A 147 13.22 7.86 -1.45
CA PHE A 147 11.94 7.46 -0.89
C PHE A 147 11.55 8.31 0.32
N GLN A 148 10.25 8.37 0.60
CA GLN A 148 9.71 9.00 1.80
C GLN A 148 8.79 8.02 2.52
N PRO A 149 8.87 7.89 3.86
CA PRO A 149 7.85 7.17 4.63
C PRO A 149 6.50 7.84 4.36
N VAL A 150 5.49 7.03 4.07
CA VAL A 150 4.15 7.55 3.84
C VAL A 150 3.62 8.14 5.14
N ASN A 151 3.24 9.41 5.08
CA ASN A 151 2.67 10.10 6.22
C ASN A 151 1.25 9.56 6.48
N PRO A 152 0.91 9.13 7.71
CA PRO A 152 -0.43 8.63 8.06
C PRO A 152 -1.58 9.57 7.68
N MET A 153 -1.31 10.88 7.62
CA MET A 153 -2.28 11.91 7.23
C MET A 153 -2.70 11.79 5.76
N GLU A 154 -1.82 11.27 4.91
CA GLU A 154 -2.06 11.12 3.47
C GLU A 154 -2.92 9.90 3.14
N TRP A 155 -2.97 8.91 4.04
CA TRP A 155 -3.80 7.70 3.86
C TRP A 155 -5.28 8.01 3.66
N ASN A 156 -5.74 9.08 4.30
CA ASN A 156 -7.13 9.51 4.28
C ASN A 156 -7.51 10.29 3.00
N VAL A 157 -6.53 10.61 2.15
CA VAL A 157 -6.69 11.44 0.96
C VAL A 157 -6.57 10.62 -0.33
N SER A 158 -6.05 9.39 -0.26
CA SER A 158 -5.90 8.53 -1.44
C SER A 158 -7.18 7.79 -1.81
N ASP A 159 -7.76 8.16 -2.95
CA ASP A 159 -8.88 7.44 -3.55
C ASP A 159 -8.46 6.02 -3.98
N THR A 160 -7.18 5.81 -4.28
CA THR A 160 -6.63 4.49 -4.63
C THR A 160 -6.72 3.51 -3.45
N LEU A 161 -6.42 3.95 -2.22
CA LEU A 161 -6.53 3.07 -1.06
C LEU A 161 -7.99 2.77 -0.69
N THR A 162 -8.87 3.78 -0.78
CA THR A 162 -10.27 3.67 -0.34
C THR A 162 -11.15 2.89 -1.32
N SER A 163 -10.88 2.97 -2.62
CA SER A 163 -11.65 2.26 -3.67
C SER A 163 -11.46 0.73 -3.66
N ARG A 164 -10.45 0.22 -2.96
CA ARG A 164 -10.20 -1.23 -2.78
C ARG A 164 -11.31 -1.93 -1.99
N PHE A 165 -12.00 -1.20 -1.12
CA PHE A 165 -13.00 -1.76 -0.20
C PHE A 165 -14.43 -1.41 -0.64
N ILE A 166 -15.36 -2.30 -0.32
CA ILE A 166 -16.79 -2.01 -0.41
C ILE A 166 -17.15 -1.12 0.78
N SER A 167 -17.76 0.03 0.50
CA SER A 167 -18.09 1.06 1.50
C SER A 167 -19.55 1.03 1.94
N ASP A 168 -20.43 0.49 1.10
CA ASP A 168 -21.86 0.34 1.40
C ASP A 168 -22.51 -0.76 0.55
N VAL A 169 -23.64 -1.29 1.01
CA VAL A 169 -24.46 -2.26 0.30
C VAL A 169 -25.95 -1.91 0.43
N THR A 170 -26.71 -2.21 -0.61
CA THR A 170 -28.17 -2.04 -0.63
C THR A 170 -28.80 -3.12 -1.50
N ILE A 171 -30.11 -3.33 -1.37
CA ILE A 171 -30.86 -4.32 -2.14
C ILE A 171 -31.94 -3.59 -2.93
N VAL A 172 -32.14 -4.01 -4.17
CA VAL A 172 -33.27 -3.60 -5.00
C VAL A 172 -34.11 -4.82 -5.35
N ALA A 173 -35.43 -4.70 -5.23
CA ALA A 173 -36.39 -5.75 -5.59
C ALA A 173 -37.40 -5.18 -6.61
N GLY A 174 -37.71 -5.96 -7.65
CA GLY A 174 -38.71 -5.60 -8.66
C GLY A 174 -38.55 -6.38 -9.97
N GLU A 175 -38.71 -5.70 -11.11
CA GLU A 175 -38.53 -6.30 -12.44
C GLU A 175 -37.04 -6.61 -12.73
N VAL A 176 -36.79 -7.52 -13.67
CA VAL A 176 -35.44 -8.03 -14.01
C VAL A 176 -34.44 -6.92 -14.39
N ASP A 177 -34.93 -5.82 -14.96
CA ASP A 177 -34.14 -4.68 -15.44
C ASP A 177 -34.04 -3.54 -14.42
N ILE A 178 -34.47 -3.76 -13.16
CA ILE A 178 -34.38 -2.75 -12.09
C ILE A 178 -32.97 -2.15 -12.00
N ALA A 179 -32.90 -0.83 -12.03
CA ALA A 179 -31.64 -0.09 -12.01
C ALA A 179 -31.04 -0.03 -10.60
N ALA A 180 -29.71 -0.03 -10.51
CA ALA A 180 -29.03 0.25 -9.25
C ALA A 180 -29.29 1.71 -8.81
N PRO A 181 -29.35 1.97 -7.49
CA PRO A 181 -29.34 3.33 -6.96
C PRO A 181 -28.07 4.08 -7.38
N SER A 182 -28.14 5.42 -7.40
CA SER A 182 -27.01 6.26 -7.79
C SER A 182 -25.76 5.98 -6.95
N GLY A 183 -24.63 5.72 -7.62
CA GLY A 183 -23.35 5.40 -6.98
C GLY A 183 -23.18 3.94 -6.55
N PHE A 184 -24.18 3.07 -6.76
CA PHE A 184 -24.06 1.63 -6.53
C PHE A 184 -23.92 0.85 -7.85
N MET A 185 -23.27 -0.30 -7.77
CA MET A 185 -23.13 -1.27 -8.85
C MET A 185 -23.99 -2.50 -8.54
N LYS A 186 -24.93 -2.85 -9.43
CA LYS A 186 -25.77 -4.05 -9.31
C LYS A 186 -24.93 -5.31 -9.59
N LEU A 187 -24.95 -6.28 -8.68
CA LEU A 187 -24.43 -7.61 -8.96
C LEU A 187 -25.39 -8.36 -9.90
N PRO A 188 -24.90 -9.13 -10.88
CA PRO A 188 -25.72 -9.61 -11.98
C PRO A 188 -26.63 -10.80 -11.64
N VAL A 189 -26.49 -11.38 -10.45
CA VAL A 189 -27.19 -12.60 -10.03
C VAL A 189 -28.35 -12.23 -9.11
N ASP A 190 -29.50 -12.82 -9.39
CA ASP A 190 -30.70 -12.72 -8.56
C ASP A 190 -30.52 -13.47 -7.24
N LEU A 191 -30.79 -12.80 -6.12
CA LEU A 191 -30.74 -13.39 -4.78
C LEU A 191 -31.90 -14.35 -4.54
N ASN A 192 -33.03 -14.13 -5.22
CA ASN A 192 -34.25 -14.94 -5.16
C ASN A 192 -34.31 -15.95 -6.32
N TYR A 193 -33.14 -16.33 -6.86
CA TYR A 193 -33.06 -17.11 -8.09
C TYR A 193 -33.87 -18.41 -8.00
N SER A 194 -34.74 -18.66 -8.98
CA SER A 194 -35.63 -19.84 -9.07
C SER A 194 -36.69 -19.98 -7.97
N ALA A 195 -36.81 -19.01 -7.06
CA ALA A 195 -37.94 -18.89 -6.15
C ALA A 195 -39.05 -18.02 -6.77
N SER A 196 -40.26 -18.08 -6.22
CA SER A 196 -41.38 -17.26 -6.68
C SER A 196 -41.33 -15.86 -6.06
N GLY A 197 -41.45 -14.80 -6.87
CA GLY A 197 -41.51 -13.42 -6.37
C GLY A 197 -40.84 -12.42 -7.31
N ASP A 198 -40.46 -11.27 -6.76
CA ASP A 198 -39.69 -10.25 -7.46
C ASP A 198 -38.24 -10.69 -7.68
N TYR A 199 -37.58 -10.11 -8.70
CA TYR A 199 -36.13 -10.24 -8.86
C TYR A 199 -35.43 -9.36 -7.82
N VAL A 200 -34.52 -9.96 -7.06
CA VAL A 200 -33.83 -9.29 -5.96
C VAL A 200 -32.34 -9.20 -6.26
N TYR A 201 -31.76 -8.00 -6.26
CA TYR A 201 -30.33 -7.82 -6.58
C TYR A 201 -29.58 -7.09 -5.47
N LEU A 202 -28.43 -7.65 -5.08
CA LEU A 202 -27.47 -6.96 -4.23
C LEU A 202 -26.73 -5.88 -5.03
N CYS A 203 -26.66 -4.68 -4.48
CA CYS A 203 -25.97 -3.54 -5.05
C CYS A 203 -24.81 -3.12 -4.12
N VAL A 204 -23.61 -2.96 -4.66
CA VAL A 204 -22.40 -2.62 -3.89
C VAL A 204 -21.87 -1.24 -4.24
N LYS A 205 -21.36 -0.50 -3.27
CA LYS A 205 -20.67 0.78 -3.47
C LYS A 205 -19.21 0.64 -3.09
N ARG A 206 -18.31 1.19 -3.91
CA ARG A 206 -16.85 1.18 -3.67
C ARG A 206 -16.35 2.59 -3.40
N GLY A 207 -15.36 2.70 -2.52
CA GLY A 207 -14.78 3.99 -2.13
C GLY A 207 -15.70 4.79 -1.20
N GLY A 208 -15.09 5.60 -0.34
CA GLY A 208 -15.82 6.39 0.66
C GLY A 208 -15.11 6.47 2.00
N LEU A 209 -15.85 6.89 3.03
CA LEU A 209 -15.33 7.09 4.40
C LEU A 209 -15.34 5.81 5.25
N ARG A 210 -16.13 4.81 4.85
CA ARG A 210 -16.32 3.54 5.57
C ARG A 210 -15.89 2.37 4.67
N ALA A 211 -15.54 1.27 5.31
CA ALA A 211 -15.30 -0.02 4.69
C ALA A 211 -16.12 -1.09 5.42
N LEU A 212 -16.80 -1.96 4.68
CA LEU A 212 -17.54 -3.08 5.25
C LEU A 212 -16.56 -4.06 5.87
N THR A 213 -16.83 -4.52 7.08
CA THR A 213 -16.02 -5.51 7.79
C THR A 213 -16.66 -6.88 7.76
N GLN A 214 -17.98 -6.94 7.83
CA GLN A 214 -18.74 -8.19 7.89
C GLN A 214 -20.07 -8.04 7.16
N LEU A 215 -20.54 -9.15 6.59
CA LEU A 215 -21.84 -9.27 5.94
C LEU A 215 -22.60 -10.39 6.67
N HIS A 216 -23.85 -10.14 7.01
CA HIS A 216 -24.68 -11.05 7.79
C HIS A 216 -25.88 -11.49 6.96
N VAL A 217 -26.22 -12.78 7.03
CA VAL A 217 -27.49 -13.31 6.50
C VAL A 217 -28.36 -13.66 7.69
N LEU A 218 -29.44 -12.90 7.87
CA LEU A 218 -30.35 -12.96 9.01
C LEU A 218 -31.63 -13.67 8.60
N VAL A 219 -32.08 -14.61 9.42
CA VAL A 219 -33.29 -15.42 9.18
C VAL A 219 -34.27 -15.10 10.31
N GLY A 220 -35.50 -14.69 9.98
CA GLY A 220 -36.54 -14.28 10.95
C GLY A 220 -37.91 -14.89 10.67
N GLN A 221 -38.72 -15.10 11.72
CA GLN A 221 -40.13 -15.52 11.65
C GLN A 221 -41.06 -14.28 11.73
N HIS A 222 -42.18 -14.32 10.99
CA HIS A 222 -43.07 -13.18 10.68
C HIS A 222 -43.75 -12.46 11.89
N GLU A 223 -43.47 -12.83 13.15
CA GLU A 223 -44.03 -12.16 14.35
C GLU A 223 -43.04 -11.33 15.18
N ASP A 224 -41.72 -11.42 14.94
CA ASP A 224 -40.72 -10.56 15.60
C ASP A 224 -40.27 -9.41 14.68
N ALA A 225 -41.25 -8.67 14.15
CA ALA A 225 -41.01 -7.48 13.34
C ALA A 225 -40.29 -6.39 14.16
N VAL A 226 -38.96 -6.43 14.11
CA VAL A 226 -38.02 -5.31 14.31
C VAL A 226 -38.36 -4.42 15.51
N ASP A 227 -38.24 -4.98 16.72
CA ASP A 227 -38.18 -4.17 17.93
C ASP A 227 -36.80 -3.48 17.96
N THR A 228 -36.72 -2.28 17.37
CA THR A 228 -35.54 -1.38 17.29
C THR A 228 -34.95 -0.94 18.65
N SER A 229 -35.21 -1.64 19.74
CA SER A 229 -34.65 -1.32 21.06
C SER A 229 -33.69 -2.40 21.56
N THR A 230 -32.51 -2.48 20.96
CA THR A 230 -31.30 -2.89 21.70
C THR A 230 -30.26 -1.78 21.64
N SER A 231 -29.81 -1.42 22.84
CA SER A 231 -29.13 -0.19 23.24
C SER A 231 -27.72 0.02 22.67
N ALA A 232 -27.49 1.28 22.27
CA ALA A 232 -26.25 2.06 22.34
C ALA A 232 -24.97 1.52 21.66
N GLY A 233 -24.73 2.02 20.43
CA GLY A 233 -23.46 1.91 19.68
C GLY A 233 -23.69 1.27 18.32
N ASP A 234 -23.88 2.09 17.27
CA ASP A 234 -24.21 1.76 15.86
C ASP A 234 -24.46 0.25 15.59
N PRO A 235 -25.65 -0.28 15.95
CA PRO A 235 -25.94 -1.71 15.90
C PRO A 235 -26.08 -2.15 14.45
N GLU A 236 -25.58 -3.35 14.14
CA GLU A 236 -25.75 -4.11 12.89
C GLU A 236 -26.77 -3.49 11.90
N LYS A 237 -26.29 -2.94 10.77
CA LYS A 237 -27.18 -2.30 9.81
C LYS A 237 -27.91 -3.36 9.00
N VAL A 238 -29.21 -3.49 9.20
CA VAL A 238 -30.07 -4.41 8.44
C VAL A 238 -30.72 -3.68 7.27
N ILE A 239 -30.60 -4.25 6.07
CA ILE A 239 -31.32 -3.77 4.89
C ILE A 239 -32.74 -4.32 4.96
N ASN A 240 -33.73 -3.44 5.04
CA ASN A 240 -35.13 -3.81 5.16
C ASN A 240 -35.75 -4.21 3.80
N VAL A 241 -35.20 -5.26 3.19
CA VAL A 241 -35.71 -5.91 1.99
C VAL A 241 -35.57 -7.42 2.18
N ASP A 242 -36.68 -8.13 2.01
CA ASP A 242 -36.74 -9.58 2.11
C ASP A 242 -36.13 -10.23 0.86
N CYS A 243 -35.10 -11.05 1.05
CA CYS A 243 -34.30 -11.61 -0.03
C CYS A 243 -34.98 -12.80 -0.71
N ASN A 244 -35.87 -13.50 0.00
CA ASN A 244 -36.69 -14.61 -0.51
C ASN A 244 -38.15 -14.20 -0.70
N SER A 245 -38.42 -12.94 -1.04
CA SER A 245 -39.77 -12.39 -1.15
C SER A 245 -40.65 -13.25 -2.08
N GLY A 246 -41.86 -13.59 -1.63
CA GLY A 246 -42.83 -14.42 -2.37
C GLY A 246 -42.85 -15.90 -1.97
N ASP A 247 -42.11 -16.28 -0.93
CA ASP A 247 -42.13 -17.59 -0.29
C ASP A 247 -43.40 -17.80 0.59
N PRO A 248 -44.12 -18.94 0.46
CA PRO A 248 -45.27 -19.27 1.32
C PRO A 248 -44.92 -19.74 2.76
N THR A 249 -43.64 -19.88 3.14
CA THR A 249 -43.21 -20.60 4.36
C THR A 249 -42.93 -19.76 5.64
N GLU A 250 -43.47 -18.55 5.75
CA GLU A 250 -43.37 -17.65 6.94
C GLU A 250 -41.94 -17.26 7.39
N THR A 251 -40.90 -17.63 6.64
CA THR A 251 -39.49 -17.35 6.93
C THR A 251 -38.99 -16.22 6.04
N SER A 252 -38.44 -15.15 6.63
CA SER A 252 -37.89 -14.00 5.90
C SER A 252 -36.38 -13.94 6.05
N ILE A 253 -35.70 -13.55 4.97
CA ILE A 253 -34.23 -13.51 4.90
C ILE A 253 -33.77 -12.09 4.61
N HIS A 254 -32.94 -11.55 5.50
CA HIS A 254 -32.43 -10.18 5.38
C HIS A 254 -30.90 -10.18 5.35
N ILE A 255 -30.32 -9.17 4.71
CA ILE A 255 -28.88 -8.94 4.72
C ILE A 255 -28.56 -7.79 5.68
N GLY A 256 -27.68 -8.08 6.63
CA GLY A 256 -27.06 -7.10 7.52
C GLY A 256 -25.60 -6.85 7.16
N TYR A 257 -25.01 -5.76 7.65
CA TYR A 257 -23.57 -5.55 7.55
C TYR A 257 -22.99 -4.69 8.67
N ASP A 258 -21.72 -4.93 8.96
CA ASP A 258 -20.91 -4.09 9.84
C ASP A 258 -19.92 -3.27 9.00
N SER A 259 -19.58 -2.08 9.48
CA SER A 259 -18.61 -1.22 8.80
C SER A 259 -17.76 -0.44 9.76
N VAL A 260 -16.53 -0.19 9.32
CA VAL A 260 -15.52 0.57 10.06
C VAL A 260 -15.20 1.86 9.32
N GLN A 261 -14.92 2.92 10.06
CA GLN A 261 -14.43 4.15 9.46
C GLN A 261 -13.00 3.96 8.98
N LEU A 262 -12.76 4.20 7.69
CA LEU A 262 -11.44 4.10 7.08
C LEU A 262 -10.62 5.37 7.31
N LYS A 263 -11.24 6.56 7.18
CA LYS A 263 -10.55 7.84 7.33
C LYS A 263 -10.29 8.18 8.80
N GLY A 264 -9.04 8.51 9.14
CA GLY A 264 -8.61 8.98 10.46
C GLY A 264 -8.45 7.87 11.49
N ASN A 265 -8.59 6.60 11.09
CA ASN A 265 -8.66 5.46 11.99
C ASN A 265 -7.39 4.60 11.94
N MET A 266 -6.29 5.17 12.43
CA MET A 266 -4.97 4.54 12.42
C MET A 266 -4.84 3.37 13.41
N GLU A 267 -5.75 3.25 14.37
CA GLU A 267 -5.72 2.17 15.37
C GLU A 267 -6.24 0.84 14.78
N GLN A 268 -7.07 0.92 13.73
CA GLN A 268 -7.79 -0.23 13.18
C GLN A 268 -7.23 -0.73 11.84
N LEU A 269 -5.98 -0.40 11.51
CA LEU A 269 -5.34 -0.75 10.22
C LEU A 269 -5.33 -2.25 9.90
N GLU A 270 -5.26 -3.08 10.94
CA GLU A 270 -5.27 -4.55 10.82
C GLU A 270 -6.67 -5.13 10.64
N THR A 271 -7.72 -4.31 10.81
CA THR A 271 -9.10 -4.74 10.63
C THR A 271 -9.32 -5.25 9.22
N LEU A 272 -9.91 -6.43 9.12
CA LEU A 272 -10.21 -7.08 7.86
C LEU A 272 -11.50 -6.51 7.28
N ALA A 273 -11.39 -5.95 6.09
CA ALA A 273 -12.51 -5.37 5.36
C ALA A 273 -12.76 -6.07 4.04
N ILE A 274 -14.02 -6.05 3.62
CA ILE A 274 -14.52 -6.68 2.42
C ILE A 274 -14.05 -5.91 1.19
N THR A 275 -13.28 -6.59 0.34
CA THR A 275 -12.76 -6.05 -0.91
C THR A 275 -13.63 -6.41 -2.11
N ASP A 276 -14.40 -7.49 -2.01
CA ASP A 276 -15.32 -7.93 -3.06
C ASP A 276 -16.44 -8.83 -2.52
N ILE A 277 -17.59 -8.83 -3.19
CA ILE A 277 -18.74 -9.71 -2.91
C ILE A 277 -19.19 -10.36 -4.22
N ALA A 278 -19.47 -11.65 -4.16
CA ALA A 278 -20.04 -12.42 -5.26
C ALA A 278 -21.25 -13.22 -4.77
N VAL A 279 -22.16 -13.53 -5.69
CA VAL A 279 -23.34 -14.36 -5.46
C VAL A 279 -23.19 -15.62 -6.30
N VAL A 280 -23.40 -16.78 -5.71
CA VAL A 280 -23.21 -18.09 -6.35
C VAL A 280 -24.47 -18.93 -6.15
N VAL A 281 -24.96 -19.52 -7.25
CA VAL A 281 -26.18 -20.34 -7.27
C VAL A 281 -25.80 -21.82 -7.33
N GLY A 282 -26.48 -22.63 -6.53
CA GLY A 282 -26.32 -24.08 -6.44
C GLY A 282 -24.89 -24.51 -6.10
N ASP A 283 -24.43 -25.55 -6.79
CA ASP A 283 -23.11 -26.15 -6.59
C ASP A 283 -22.02 -25.54 -7.50
N GLN A 284 -22.25 -24.34 -8.05
CA GLN A 284 -21.24 -23.66 -8.86
C GLN A 284 -19.96 -23.40 -8.04
N PRO A 285 -18.76 -23.54 -8.66
CA PRO A 285 -17.51 -23.34 -7.95
C PRO A 285 -17.36 -21.88 -7.50
N ALA A 286 -16.63 -21.66 -6.41
CA ALA A 286 -16.30 -20.32 -5.94
C ALA A 286 -15.56 -19.51 -7.03
N PRO A 287 -15.75 -18.18 -7.12
CA PRO A 287 -15.16 -17.37 -8.20
C PRO A 287 -13.63 -17.44 -8.27
N SER A 288 -13.00 -17.49 -7.10
CA SER A 288 -11.58 -17.79 -6.94
C SER A 288 -11.35 -18.45 -5.60
N SER A 289 -10.13 -18.95 -5.39
CA SER A 289 -9.77 -19.55 -4.13
C SER A 289 -9.91 -18.55 -2.96
N GLU A 290 -9.69 -17.24 -3.16
CA GLU A 290 -9.70 -16.23 -2.07
C GLU A 290 -11.10 -15.97 -1.45
N TYR A 291 -12.14 -16.46 -2.13
CA TYR A 291 -13.53 -16.70 -1.71
C TYR A 291 -13.78 -17.25 -0.30
N ILE A 292 -14.33 -16.47 0.65
CA ILE A 292 -15.00 -17.02 1.85
C ILE A 292 -16.50 -17.18 1.58
N LYS A 293 -17.04 -18.37 1.82
CA LYS A 293 -18.47 -18.70 1.69
C LYS A 293 -19.25 -18.35 2.96
N ILE A 294 -20.32 -17.58 2.84
CA ILE A 294 -21.39 -17.50 3.84
C ILE A 294 -22.27 -18.75 3.67
N THR A 295 -22.36 -19.58 4.71
CA THR A 295 -22.99 -20.92 4.62
C THR A 295 -24.51 -20.92 4.75
N ARG A 296 -25.12 -19.77 5.10
CA ARG A 296 -26.58 -19.58 5.10
C ARG A 296 -27.10 -19.40 3.67
N ASN A 297 -28.14 -20.14 3.32
CA ASN A 297 -28.79 -20.09 2.02
C ASN A 297 -29.78 -18.92 1.97
N LEU A 298 -29.68 -18.06 0.96
CA LEU A 298 -30.59 -16.93 0.75
C LEU A 298 -31.99 -17.34 0.29
N ASN A 299 -32.15 -18.58 -0.20
CA ASN A 299 -33.44 -19.19 -0.56
C ASN A 299 -33.86 -20.26 0.45
N GLU A 300 -33.41 -20.17 1.71
CA GLU A 300 -33.83 -21.11 2.74
C GLU A 300 -35.35 -20.97 3.01
N GLY A 301 -36.11 -22.05 2.82
CA GLY A 301 -37.58 -22.05 2.92
C GLY A 301 -38.29 -22.18 1.56
N ALA A 302 -37.68 -21.69 0.48
CA ALA A 302 -38.29 -21.70 -0.85
C ALA A 302 -38.26 -23.12 -1.46
N LEU A 303 -39.41 -23.80 -1.43
CA LEU A 303 -39.55 -25.18 -1.89
C LEU A 303 -39.28 -25.30 -3.40
N GLY A 304 -38.25 -26.06 -3.77
CA GLY A 304 -37.92 -26.37 -5.16
C GLY A 304 -37.00 -25.35 -5.86
N SER A 305 -36.56 -24.30 -5.18
CA SER A 305 -35.56 -23.36 -5.69
C SER A 305 -34.13 -23.86 -5.43
N GLU A 306 -33.22 -23.47 -6.31
CA GLU A 306 -31.78 -23.61 -6.12
C GLU A 306 -31.29 -22.82 -4.89
N SER A 307 -30.25 -23.34 -4.23
CA SER A 307 -29.61 -22.63 -3.12
C SER A 307 -28.81 -21.43 -3.63
N VAL A 308 -28.82 -20.32 -2.92
CA VAL A 308 -28.08 -19.11 -3.29
C VAL A 308 -27.19 -18.70 -2.12
N PHE A 309 -25.90 -18.53 -2.37
CA PHE A 309 -24.90 -18.22 -1.34
C PHE A 309 -24.13 -16.95 -1.69
N LEU A 310 -23.78 -16.21 -0.64
CA LEU A 310 -22.89 -15.06 -0.74
C LEU A 310 -21.44 -15.48 -0.47
N TYR A 311 -20.54 -14.91 -1.25
CA TYR A 311 -19.10 -15.06 -1.11
C TYR A 311 -18.45 -13.70 -0.96
N TYR A 312 -17.42 -13.60 -0.12
CA TYR A 312 -16.70 -12.34 0.06
C TYR A 312 -15.20 -12.54 0.17
N ARG A 313 -14.44 -11.49 -0.16
CA ARG A 313 -12.97 -11.45 -0.03
C ARG A 313 -12.56 -10.39 0.98
N LEU A 314 -11.46 -10.63 1.70
CA LEU A 314 -10.97 -9.73 2.74
C LEU A 314 -9.55 -9.24 2.47
N ALA A 315 -9.26 -8.02 2.94
CA ALA A 315 -7.89 -7.51 3.12
C ALA A 315 -7.85 -6.56 4.35
N PRO A 316 -6.69 -6.42 5.02
CA PRO A 316 -6.56 -5.45 6.10
C PRO A 316 -6.65 -4.00 5.56
N LEU A 317 -7.31 -3.10 6.28
CA LEU A 317 -7.54 -1.70 5.87
C LEU A 317 -6.23 -0.98 5.45
N GLY A 318 -5.21 -1.08 6.31
CA GLY A 318 -3.88 -0.50 6.10
C GLY A 318 -2.92 -1.44 5.34
N GLY A 319 -3.42 -2.58 4.87
CA GLY A 319 -2.64 -3.58 4.17
C GLY A 319 -2.29 -3.16 2.76
N PHE A 320 -1.10 -3.53 2.33
CA PHE A 320 -0.72 -3.49 0.91
C PHE A 320 0.26 -4.61 0.60
N VAL A 321 0.32 -4.97 -0.68
CA VAL A 321 1.39 -5.80 -1.24
C VAL A 321 2.43 -4.83 -1.77
N CYS A 322 3.70 -5.04 -1.42
CA CYS A 322 4.79 -4.28 -2.02
C CYS A 322 4.66 -4.37 -3.55
N ASP A 323 4.51 -3.23 -4.24
CA ASP A 323 4.35 -3.18 -5.70
C ASP A 323 5.69 -3.50 -6.37
N SER A 324 6.07 -4.78 -6.34
CA SER A 324 7.35 -5.30 -6.79
C SER A 324 7.59 -5.18 -8.31
N SER A 325 6.57 -4.75 -9.05
CA SER A 325 6.45 -4.90 -10.50
C SER A 325 6.77 -3.63 -11.29
N ARG A 326 6.82 -2.47 -10.61
CA ARG A 326 6.96 -1.16 -11.24
C ARG A 326 8.20 -0.42 -10.72
N GLU A 327 9.27 -0.41 -11.51
CA GLU A 327 10.40 0.54 -11.42
C GLU A 327 10.95 0.85 -10.03
N HIS A 328 11.34 -0.21 -9.29
CA HIS A 328 11.93 -0.11 -7.96
C HIS A 328 13.15 0.80 -7.98
N SER A 329 14.17 0.39 -8.75
CA SER A 329 15.47 1.06 -8.78
C SER A 329 15.67 1.82 -10.09
N GLU A 330 16.75 2.59 -10.14
CA GLU A 330 17.37 3.02 -11.40
C GLU A 330 17.66 1.86 -12.37
N PHE A 331 17.68 0.60 -11.89
CA PHE A 331 17.90 -0.62 -12.68
C PHE A 331 16.60 -1.31 -13.15
N GLY A 332 15.43 -0.84 -12.71
CA GLY A 332 14.10 -1.16 -13.26
C GLY A 332 13.33 -2.35 -12.64
N GLU A 333 13.92 -3.16 -11.77
CA GLU A 333 13.28 -4.34 -11.16
C GLU A 333 13.56 -4.45 -9.66
N CYS A 334 12.69 -5.16 -8.92
CA CYS A 334 12.84 -5.44 -7.49
C CYS A 334 14.05 -6.36 -7.23
N LEU A 335 14.92 -6.03 -6.26
CA LEU A 335 16.09 -6.87 -5.92
C LEU A 335 15.69 -8.24 -5.37
N PHE A 336 14.55 -8.31 -4.68
CA PHE A 336 14.07 -9.54 -4.05
C PHE A 336 13.16 -10.40 -4.94
N GLY A 337 12.95 -10.02 -6.21
CA GLY A 337 11.98 -10.65 -7.11
C GLY A 337 12.03 -12.18 -7.18
N ALA A 338 13.24 -12.74 -7.26
CA ALA A 338 13.46 -14.18 -7.35
C ALA A 338 13.15 -14.98 -6.07
N ARG A 339 12.73 -14.30 -4.99
CA ARG A 339 12.34 -14.89 -3.70
C ARG A 339 10.85 -14.71 -3.40
N HIS A 340 10.08 -14.09 -4.30
CA HIS A 340 8.65 -13.93 -4.11
C HIS A 340 7.97 -15.29 -3.95
N LEU A 341 7.05 -15.37 -2.98
CA LEU A 341 6.27 -16.58 -2.76
C LEU A 341 5.06 -16.57 -3.68
N ALA A 342 4.89 -17.63 -4.45
CA ALA A 342 3.66 -17.90 -5.19
C ALA A 342 2.70 -18.71 -4.31
N GLY A 343 1.39 -18.55 -4.54
CA GLY A 343 0.34 -19.33 -3.88
C GLY A 343 -0.17 -18.79 -2.54
N VAL A 344 0.49 -17.79 -1.95
CA VAL A 344 -0.01 -17.06 -0.78
C VAL A 344 -0.74 -15.81 -1.30
N LYS A 345 -2.07 -15.83 -1.32
CA LYS A 345 -2.91 -14.79 -1.94
C LYS A 345 -3.90 -14.15 -0.97
N SER A 346 -4.25 -14.86 0.09
CA SER A 346 -5.15 -14.40 1.15
C SER A 346 -4.49 -14.47 2.52
N ILE A 347 -5.00 -13.70 3.48
CA ILE A 347 -4.58 -13.80 4.89
C ILE A 347 -4.84 -15.19 5.47
N LEU A 348 -5.82 -15.91 4.90
CA LEU A 348 -6.16 -17.30 5.24
C LEU A 348 -5.11 -18.33 4.77
N ASP A 349 -4.15 -17.91 3.94
CA ASP A 349 -3.07 -18.79 3.45
C ASP A 349 -1.83 -18.73 4.35
N LEU A 350 -1.82 -17.82 5.33
CA LEU A 350 -0.67 -17.63 6.22
C LEU A 350 -0.59 -18.75 7.27
N ASN A 351 0.62 -19.25 7.48
CA ASN A 351 0.90 -20.15 8.60
C ASN A 351 1.17 -19.37 9.90
N ALA A 352 1.30 -20.08 11.02
CA ALA A 352 1.51 -19.47 12.34
C ALA A 352 2.76 -18.57 12.42
N SER A 353 3.86 -18.91 11.75
CA SER A 353 5.09 -18.11 11.80
C SER A 353 4.96 -16.83 10.97
N GLN A 354 4.31 -16.90 9.81
CA GLN A 354 3.96 -15.74 9.01
C GLN A 354 2.96 -14.83 9.74
N LEU A 355 1.95 -15.39 10.41
CA LEU A 355 1.00 -14.59 11.18
C LEU A 355 1.70 -13.79 12.29
N SER A 356 2.62 -14.43 13.02
CA SER A 356 3.47 -13.75 14.02
C SER A 356 4.38 -12.67 13.40
N ALA A 357 4.89 -12.91 12.20
CA ALA A 357 5.70 -11.93 11.47
C ALA A 357 4.88 -10.73 11.00
N GLN A 358 3.65 -10.95 10.52
CA GLN A 358 2.70 -9.90 10.18
C GLN A 358 2.40 -9.02 11.40
N THR A 359 2.17 -9.60 12.58
CA THR A 359 1.88 -8.83 13.80
C THR A 359 3.06 -7.92 14.17
N THR A 360 4.28 -8.41 13.95
CA THR A 360 5.50 -7.62 14.15
C THR A 360 5.53 -6.42 13.17
N LEU A 361 5.29 -6.64 11.87
CA LEU A 361 5.27 -5.57 10.87
C LEU A 361 4.19 -4.53 11.14
N ALA A 362 3.00 -4.97 11.58
CA ALA A 362 1.92 -4.07 11.96
C ALA A 362 2.30 -3.21 13.18
N ALA A 363 2.94 -3.81 14.18
CA ALA A 363 3.46 -3.07 15.34
C ALA A 363 4.55 -2.07 14.94
N ASP A 364 5.42 -2.42 13.99
CA ASP A 364 6.46 -1.53 13.47
C ASP A 364 5.84 -0.34 12.72
N ARG A 365 4.83 -0.59 11.89
CA ARG A 365 4.07 0.47 11.22
C ARG A 365 3.45 1.43 12.23
N ARG A 366 2.74 0.91 13.24
CA ARG A 366 2.13 1.73 14.30
C ARG A 366 3.14 2.63 15.00
N ARG A 367 4.30 2.10 15.38
CA ARG A 367 5.35 2.90 16.05
C ARG A 367 5.88 4.01 15.16
N GLY A 368 6.14 3.71 13.89
CA GLY A 368 6.59 4.71 12.91
C GLY A 368 5.55 5.82 12.72
N ASP A 369 4.28 5.43 12.57
CA ASP A 369 3.17 6.35 12.37
C ASP A 369 2.91 7.25 13.57
N MET A 370 2.94 6.67 14.78
CA MET A 370 2.85 7.45 16.02
C MET A 370 3.97 8.49 16.14
N THR A 371 5.18 8.15 15.72
CA THR A 371 6.33 9.07 15.77
C THR A 371 6.12 10.25 14.82
N LEU A 372 5.64 9.98 13.60
CA LEU A 372 5.29 11.03 12.63
C LEU A 372 4.15 11.92 13.13
N MET A 373 3.12 11.32 13.75
CA MET A 373 1.99 12.07 14.31
C MET A 373 2.36 12.91 15.54
N ASP A 374 3.18 12.40 16.45
CA ASP A 374 3.65 13.19 17.59
C ASP A 374 4.45 14.42 17.13
N ALA A 375 5.33 14.26 16.12
CA ALA A 375 6.04 15.38 15.51
C ALA A 375 5.07 16.40 14.87
N HIS A 376 4.07 15.93 14.12
CA HIS A 376 3.03 16.77 13.52
C HIS A 376 2.24 17.54 14.59
N TYR A 377 1.77 16.87 15.63
CA TYR A 377 1.01 17.52 16.71
C TYR A 377 1.84 18.58 17.41
N ARG A 378 3.09 18.28 17.78
CA ARG A 378 3.97 19.25 18.44
C ARG A 378 4.18 20.52 17.63
N GLN A 379 4.25 20.41 16.30
CA GLN A 379 4.37 21.57 15.42
C GLN A 379 3.14 22.50 15.48
N HIS A 380 1.93 21.94 15.67
CA HIS A 380 0.67 22.68 15.64
C HIS A 380 0.15 23.09 17.03
N GLN A 381 0.63 22.45 18.10
CA GLN A 381 0.30 22.79 19.50
C GLN A 381 0.39 24.28 19.83
N PRO A 382 1.45 25.03 19.44
CA PRO A 382 1.53 26.46 19.73
C PRO A 382 0.39 27.27 19.11
N GLY A 383 0.02 26.95 17.87
CA GLY A 383 -1.08 27.61 17.17
C GLY A 383 -2.44 27.31 17.82
N MET A 384 -2.66 26.07 18.24
CA MET A 384 -3.88 25.69 18.95
C MET A 384 -3.97 26.37 20.32
N LEU A 385 -2.87 26.39 21.09
CA LEU A 385 -2.81 27.07 22.38
C LEU A 385 -3.10 28.57 22.24
N GLN A 386 -2.53 29.22 21.23
CA GLN A 386 -2.79 30.64 20.95
C GLN A 386 -4.27 30.91 20.65
N ARG A 387 -4.95 30.01 19.92
CA ARG A 387 -6.40 30.10 19.65
C ARG A 387 -7.20 30.03 20.94
N LEU A 388 -6.90 29.07 21.81
CA LEU A 388 -7.57 28.90 23.11
C LEU A 388 -7.38 30.14 24.00
N GLN A 389 -6.15 30.65 24.08
CA GLN A 389 -5.83 31.84 24.88
C GLN A 389 -6.51 33.10 24.33
N SER A 390 -6.53 33.29 23.01
CA SER A 390 -7.16 34.45 22.37
C SER A 390 -8.69 34.44 22.55
N GLY A 391 -9.31 33.26 22.46
CA GLY A 391 -10.75 33.08 22.71
C GLY A 391 -11.12 33.40 24.16
N LEU A 392 -10.34 32.89 25.12
CA LEU A 392 -10.53 33.18 26.53
C LEU A 392 -10.35 34.68 26.86
N GLN A 393 -9.28 35.30 26.35
CA GLN A 393 -9.04 36.74 26.55
C GLN A 393 -10.20 37.59 26.01
N ARG A 394 -10.77 37.20 24.87
CA ARG A 394 -11.96 37.85 24.32
C ARG A 394 -13.16 37.70 25.25
N ALA A 395 -13.46 36.49 25.70
CA ALA A 395 -14.57 36.25 26.62
C ALA A 395 -14.44 37.05 27.92
N GLN A 396 -13.23 37.13 28.47
CA GLN A 396 -12.92 37.92 29.67
C GLN A 396 -13.07 39.43 29.46
N SER A 397 -12.84 39.93 28.24
CA SER A 397 -13.00 41.37 27.94
C SER A 397 -14.45 41.84 28.12
N TYR A 398 -15.44 40.96 27.95
CA TYR A 398 -16.85 41.29 28.13
C TYR A 398 -17.22 41.58 29.59
N GLU A 399 -16.37 41.22 30.56
CA GLU A 399 -16.58 41.53 31.98
C GLU A 399 -16.21 42.99 32.35
N ASN A 400 -15.70 43.76 31.39
CA ASN A 400 -15.46 45.18 31.60
C ASN A 400 -16.80 45.94 31.79
N LYS A 401 -17.01 46.48 32.99
CA LYS A 401 -18.24 47.19 33.38
C LYS A 401 -18.57 48.37 32.45
N GLN A 402 -17.57 49.14 32.02
CA GLN A 402 -17.81 50.28 31.13
C GLN A 402 -18.34 49.81 29.76
N MET A 403 -17.83 48.68 29.26
CA MET A 403 -18.32 48.11 27.99
C MET A 403 -19.76 47.61 28.12
N GLN A 404 -20.10 46.97 29.25
CA GLN A 404 -21.47 46.53 29.53
C GLN A 404 -22.43 47.72 29.67
N GLU A 405 -22.03 48.79 30.37
CA GLU A 405 -22.82 50.02 30.49
C GLU A 405 -23.07 50.67 29.12
N GLU A 406 -22.06 50.71 28.24
CA GLU A 406 -22.22 51.21 26.87
C GLU A 406 -23.17 50.35 26.02
N ALA A 407 -23.18 49.03 26.22
CA ALA A 407 -24.13 48.14 25.59
C ALA A 407 -25.56 48.38 26.09
N LEU A 408 -25.77 48.49 27.41
CA LEU A 408 -27.07 48.74 28.02
C LEU A 408 -27.70 50.06 27.56
N LYS A 409 -26.90 51.10 27.30
CA LYS A 409 -27.39 52.37 26.73
C LYS A 409 -28.03 52.22 25.34
N ARG A 410 -27.70 51.16 24.60
CA ARG A 410 -28.14 50.93 23.20
C ARG A 410 -29.20 49.83 23.09
N ILE A 411 -29.31 48.95 24.08
CA ILE A 411 -30.32 47.89 24.13
C ILE A 411 -31.65 48.48 24.64
N PRO A 412 -32.80 48.25 23.98
CA PRO A 412 -34.10 48.70 24.46
C PRO A 412 -34.64 47.75 25.54
N VAL A 413 -33.97 47.72 26.69
CA VAL A 413 -34.18 46.74 27.78
C VAL A 413 -35.66 46.59 28.15
N GLU A 414 -36.34 47.69 28.48
CA GLU A 414 -37.77 47.66 28.88
C GLU A 414 -38.68 47.10 27.79
N THR A 415 -38.47 47.49 26.53
CA THR A 415 -39.26 46.98 25.39
C THR A 415 -39.06 45.48 25.19
N LEU A 416 -37.84 44.96 25.38
CA LEU A 416 -37.60 43.52 25.31
C LEU A 416 -38.31 42.77 26.44
N HIS A 417 -38.32 43.33 27.66
CA HIS A 417 -39.08 42.77 28.78
C HIS A 417 -40.60 42.80 28.53
N GLU A 418 -41.14 43.85 27.93
CA GLU A 418 -42.55 43.94 27.53
C GLU A 418 -42.90 42.90 26.46
N ARG A 419 -42.09 42.77 25.40
CA ARG A 419 -42.30 41.76 24.35
C ARG A 419 -42.25 40.34 24.91
N ALA A 420 -41.31 40.06 25.80
CA ALA A 420 -41.21 38.75 26.46
C ALA A 420 -42.46 38.43 27.30
N ARG A 421 -43.01 39.42 28.02
CA ARG A 421 -44.25 39.26 28.81
C ARG A 421 -45.51 39.13 27.95
N ALA A 422 -45.53 39.80 26.79
CA ALA A 422 -46.68 39.83 25.89
C ALA A 422 -46.71 38.66 24.88
N ASN A 423 -45.67 37.84 24.80
CA ASN A 423 -45.63 36.71 23.86
C ASN A 423 -46.72 35.67 24.23
N PRO A 424 -47.68 35.36 23.33
CA PRO A 424 -48.75 34.40 23.60
C PRO A 424 -48.27 32.95 23.68
N SER A 425 -47.04 32.65 23.26
CA SER A 425 -46.41 31.33 23.37
C SER A 425 -44.94 31.50 23.76
N PRO A 426 -44.66 31.87 25.03
CA PRO A 426 -43.32 32.13 25.50
C PRO A 426 -42.55 30.83 25.71
N MET A 427 -41.21 30.94 25.75
CA MET A 427 -40.35 29.85 26.22
C MET A 427 -40.71 29.45 27.68
N PRO A 428 -40.38 28.21 28.11
CA PRO A 428 -40.70 27.72 29.46
C PRO A 428 -40.15 28.59 30.61
N SER A 429 -39.03 29.30 30.37
CA SER A 429 -38.45 30.26 31.31
C SER A 429 -38.55 31.67 30.76
N TYR A 430 -38.89 32.61 31.64
CA TYR A 430 -38.88 34.04 31.31
C TYR A 430 -37.51 34.52 30.83
N GLN A 431 -36.43 34.03 31.45
CA GLN A 431 -35.07 34.39 31.05
C GLN A 431 -34.74 33.87 29.65
N ASP A 432 -35.16 32.64 29.31
CA ASP A 432 -34.92 32.07 27.98
C ASP A 432 -35.74 32.79 26.90
N GLU A 433 -36.97 33.21 27.23
CA GLU A 433 -37.78 34.06 26.34
C GLU A 433 -37.10 35.42 26.12
N LEU A 434 -36.54 36.02 27.17
CA LEU A 434 -35.83 37.30 27.05
C LEU A 434 -34.58 37.19 26.15
N VAL A 435 -33.83 36.08 26.22
CA VAL A 435 -32.73 35.78 25.29
C VAL A 435 -33.24 35.71 23.84
N LYS A 436 -34.37 35.04 23.62
CA LYS A 436 -34.99 34.94 22.28
C LYS A 436 -35.42 36.31 21.75
N GLN A 437 -35.99 37.17 22.59
CA GLN A 437 -36.34 38.54 22.21
C GLN A 437 -35.11 39.40 21.91
N LEU A 438 -34.04 39.25 22.69
CA LEU A 438 -32.76 39.93 22.46
C LEU A 438 -32.15 39.49 21.12
N LEU A 439 -32.17 38.20 20.81
CA LEU A 439 -31.70 37.64 19.53
C LEU A 439 -32.46 38.22 18.34
N HIS A 440 -33.79 38.26 18.45
CA HIS A 440 -34.67 38.77 17.42
C HIS A 440 -34.44 40.27 17.17
N TRP A 441 -34.40 41.07 18.23
CA TRP A 441 -34.08 42.50 18.15
C TRP A 441 -32.70 42.73 17.52
N PHE A 442 -31.69 41.96 17.93
CA PHE A 442 -30.33 42.14 17.44
C PHE A 442 -30.27 41.99 15.92
N LYS A 443 -30.92 40.96 15.37
CA LYS A 443 -30.91 40.69 13.93
C LYS A 443 -31.85 41.57 13.13
N ARG A 444 -33.05 41.85 13.65
CA ARG A 444 -34.12 42.51 12.87
C ARG A 444 -34.10 44.02 12.99
N GLU A 445 -33.54 44.56 14.07
CA GLU A 445 -33.65 45.98 14.39
C GLU A 445 -32.29 46.65 14.62
N PHE A 446 -31.32 45.96 15.23
CA PHE A 446 -30.08 46.60 15.67
C PHE A 446 -28.90 46.48 14.70
N PHE A 447 -28.59 45.27 14.24
CA PHE A 447 -27.34 44.95 13.53
C PHE A 447 -27.61 44.53 12.08
N THR A 448 -26.72 44.91 11.17
CA THR A 448 -26.90 44.69 9.72
C THR A 448 -25.78 43.84 9.12
N TRP A 449 -26.15 42.96 8.19
CA TRP A 449 -25.19 42.06 7.54
C TRP A 449 -24.43 42.80 6.44
N MET A 450 -23.11 42.65 6.40
CA MET A 450 -22.24 43.31 5.44
C MET A 450 -21.58 42.29 4.50
N ASN A 451 -22.08 42.19 3.27
CA ASN A 451 -21.38 41.50 2.17
C ASN A 451 -20.29 42.41 1.58
N GLN A 452 -20.72 43.54 1.02
CA GLN A 452 -19.88 44.61 0.47
C GLN A 452 -20.44 45.98 0.93
N PRO A 453 -19.58 46.97 1.25
CA PRO A 453 -20.04 48.26 1.74
C PRO A 453 -20.61 49.10 0.59
N ARG A 454 -21.60 49.95 0.88
CA ARG A 454 -22.03 50.99 -0.06
C ARG A 454 -20.91 52.03 -0.24
N CYS A 455 -20.84 52.66 -1.40
CA CYS A 455 -19.81 53.65 -1.66
C CYS A 455 -19.94 54.86 -0.70
N SER A 456 -18.88 55.18 0.03
CA SER A 456 -18.81 56.33 0.94
C SER A 456 -18.99 57.70 0.25
N ALA A 457 -18.68 57.81 -1.05
CA ALA A 457 -18.74 59.08 -1.78
C ALA A 457 -20.08 59.32 -2.49
N CYS A 458 -20.73 58.28 -3.03
CA CYS A 458 -21.95 58.42 -3.83
C CYS A 458 -23.10 57.48 -3.42
N ASN A 459 -22.91 56.72 -2.34
CA ASN A 459 -23.87 55.75 -1.78
C ASN A 459 -24.31 54.62 -2.74
N HIS A 460 -23.60 54.42 -3.85
CA HIS A 460 -23.89 53.35 -4.80
C HIS A 460 -23.68 51.96 -4.18
N GLU A 461 -24.58 51.01 -4.46
CA GLU A 461 -24.63 49.70 -3.80
C GLU A 461 -23.59 48.70 -4.30
N ARG A 462 -23.12 48.87 -5.54
CA ARG A 462 -22.15 47.97 -6.17
C ARG A 462 -20.74 48.49 -6.02
N THR A 463 -20.06 48.01 -4.99
CA THR A 463 -18.62 48.18 -4.81
C THR A 463 -17.91 46.85 -5.00
N ARG A 464 -16.68 46.87 -5.52
CA ARG A 464 -15.87 45.68 -5.76
C ARG A 464 -14.67 45.70 -4.83
N SER A 465 -14.42 44.60 -4.12
CA SER A 465 -13.20 44.45 -3.32
C SER A 465 -11.96 44.53 -4.22
N VAL A 466 -11.00 45.38 -3.86
CA VAL A 466 -9.77 45.60 -4.64
C VAL A 466 -8.55 45.10 -3.90
N ARG A 467 -8.47 45.34 -2.59
CA ARG A 467 -7.32 44.95 -1.76
C ARG A 467 -7.68 44.94 -0.28
N THR A 468 -6.78 44.36 0.52
CA THR A 468 -6.82 44.41 1.99
C THR A 468 -5.59 45.14 2.49
N GLU A 469 -5.77 46.03 3.46
CA GLU A 469 -4.70 46.82 4.10
C GLU A 469 -4.70 46.59 5.62
N GLY A 470 -3.63 47.01 6.30
CA GLY A 470 -3.60 47.13 7.76
C GLY A 470 -4.39 48.35 8.27
N PRO A 471 -4.68 48.40 9.59
CA PRO A 471 -5.30 49.57 10.22
C PRO A 471 -4.36 50.78 10.21
N ASN A 472 -4.71 51.78 9.41
CA ASN A 472 -3.87 52.94 9.14
C ASN A 472 -4.34 54.20 9.88
N THR A 473 -5.64 54.33 10.13
CA THR A 473 -6.18 55.49 10.86
C THR A 473 -6.14 55.30 12.39
N PRO A 474 -6.09 56.38 13.19
CA PRO A 474 -6.19 56.29 14.64
C PRO A 474 -7.47 55.59 15.10
N GLU A 475 -8.59 55.82 14.41
CA GLU A 475 -9.88 55.18 14.67
C GLU A 475 -9.84 53.67 14.38
N GLU A 476 -9.23 53.27 13.26
CA GLU A 476 -9.04 51.85 12.90
C GLU A 476 -8.23 51.11 13.97
N ARG A 477 -7.16 51.74 14.48
CA ARG A 477 -6.33 51.18 15.57
C ARG A 477 -7.06 51.15 16.90
N ALA A 478 -7.78 52.22 17.26
CA ALA A 478 -8.53 52.30 18.52
C ALA A 478 -9.64 51.25 18.59
N GLY A 479 -10.37 51.01 17.49
CA GLY A 479 -11.39 49.96 17.41
C GLY A 479 -10.83 48.54 17.25
N GLN A 480 -9.52 48.34 17.41
CA GLN A 480 -8.84 47.05 17.29
C GLN A 480 -9.13 46.34 15.95
N ALA A 481 -9.14 47.09 14.84
CA ALA A 481 -9.38 46.49 13.53
C ALA A 481 -8.26 45.53 13.15
N SER A 482 -8.61 44.28 12.86
CA SER A 482 -7.65 43.23 12.46
C SER A 482 -7.10 43.47 11.06
N ARG A 483 -7.96 43.93 10.15
CA ARG A 483 -7.65 44.25 8.75
C ARG A 483 -8.67 45.23 8.20
N VAL A 484 -8.33 45.91 7.12
CA VAL A 484 -9.23 46.85 6.43
C VAL A 484 -9.43 46.41 4.98
N GLU A 485 -10.67 46.06 4.64
CA GLU A 485 -11.04 45.69 3.27
C GLU A 485 -11.32 46.98 2.47
N VAL A 486 -10.69 47.14 1.30
CA VAL A 486 -10.83 48.33 0.45
C VAL A 486 -11.61 47.98 -0.81
N TYR A 487 -12.72 48.68 -1.01
CA TYR A 487 -13.64 48.49 -2.11
C TYR A 487 -13.62 49.70 -3.04
N MET A 488 -13.71 49.47 -4.35
CA MET A 488 -13.84 50.52 -5.36
C MET A 488 -15.26 50.58 -5.87
N CYS A 489 -15.84 51.77 -5.91
CA CYS A 489 -17.14 52.01 -6.49
C CYS A 489 -17.11 51.84 -8.01
N SER A 490 -18.06 51.10 -8.56
CA SER A 490 -18.20 50.94 -10.01
C SER A 490 -18.66 52.23 -10.71
N ALA A 491 -19.46 53.07 -10.04
CA ALA A 491 -20.01 54.30 -10.59
C ALA A 491 -19.04 55.50 -10.53
N CYS A 492 -18.50 55.82 -9.36
CA CYS A 492 -17.66 57.03 -9.16
C CYS A 492 -16.16 56.74 -8.99
N ARG A 493 -15.74 55.47 -9.02
CA ARG A 493 -14.35 55.02 -8.80
C ARG A 493 -13.71 55.40 -7.45
N ALA A 494 -14.46 56.01 -6.53
CA ALA A 494 -13.98 56.29 -5.19
C ALA A 494 -13.73 54.99 -4.40
N PHE A 495 -12.76 55.04 -3.49
CA PHE A 495 -12.45 53.95 -2.57
C PHE A 495 -13.24 54.08 -1.27
N THR A 496 -13.81 52.97 -0.82
CA THR A 496 -14.50 52.83 0.46
C THR A 496 -13.76 51.80 1.30
N ARG A 497 -13.48 52.16 2.56
CA ARG A 497 -12.76 51.31 3.51
C ARG A 497 -13.77 50.65 4.44
N PHE A 498 -13.56 49.37 4.71
CA PHE A 498 -14.32 48.61 5.69
C PHE A 498 -13.38 47.93 6.69
N PRO A 499 -13.14 48.57 7.84
CA PRO A 499 -12.34 47.98 8.92
C PRO A 499 -13.08 46.82 9.61
N ARG A 500 -12.39 45.69 9.79
CA ARG A 500 -12.88 44.52 10.54
C ARG A 500 -12.57 44.68 12.03
N TYR A 501 -13.39 45.47 12.72
CA TYR A 501 -13.25 45.84 14.13
C TYR A 501 -13.43 44.64 15.08
N ASN A 502 -12.58 44.55 16.11
CA ASN A 502 -12.71 43.56 17.18
C ASN A 502 -13.14 44.16 18.53
N ASP A 503 -13.07 45.49 18.68
CA ASP A 503 -13.64 46.16 19.86
C ASP A 503 -15.17 46.13 19.79
N PRO A 504 -15.87 45.40 20.68
CA PRO A 504 -17.31 45.30 20.62
C PRO A 504 -18.02 46.63 20.95
N VAL A 505 -17.38 47.58 21.65
CA VAL A 505 -17.97 48.91 21.86
C VAL A 505 -18.04 49.67 20.55
N LYS A 506 -16.98 49.60 19.72
CA LYS A 506 -17.02 50.16 18.37
C LYS A 506 -18.10 49.52 17.50
N LEU A 507 -18.34 48.21 17.66
CA LEU A 507 -19.39 47.50 16.92
C LEU A 507 -20.81 47.93 17.30
N LEU A 508 -21.02 48.40 18.52
CA LEU A 508 -22.30 48.98 18.94
C LEU A 508 -22.63 50.30 18.19
N ASP A 509 -21.60 51.00 17.69
CA ASP A 509 -21.74 52.21 16.87
C ASP A 509 -21.85 51.87 15.39
N THR A 510 -21.00 50.98 14.87
CA THR A 510 -21.01 50.64 13.44
C THR A 510 -22.23 49.82 13.05
N ARG A 511 -22.73 48.96 13.95
CA ARG A 511 -23.95 48.13 13.79
C ARG A 511 -23.97 47.31 12.50
N THR A 512 -22.79 46.92 12.02
CA THR A 512 -22.64 46.25 10.74
C THR A 512 -21.40 45.36 10.74
N GLY A 513 -21.49 44.23 10.03
CA GLY A 513 -20.37 43.28 9.92
C GLY A 513 -20.78 41.91 9.42
N ARG A 514 -19.90 40.92 9.63
CA ARG A 514 -20.13 39.50 9.32
C ARG A 514 -20.18 38.69 10.64
N CYS A 515 -20.25 37.36 10.56
CA CYS A 515 -20.41 36.50 11.74
C CYS A 515 -19.46 36.84 12.91
N GLY A 516 -18.20 37.17 12.62
CA GLY A 516 -17.22 37.66 13.59
C GLY A 516 -17.72 38.84 14.42
N GLU A 517 -18.12 39.94 13.76
CA GLU A 517 -18.64 41.13 14.42
C GLU A 517 -19.98 40.89 15.10
N TRP A 518 -20.86 40.12 14.47
CA TRP A 518 -22.18 39.78 14.99
C TRP A 518 -22.09 39.03 16.32
N ALA A 519 -21.35 37.91 16.35
CA ALA A 519 -21.19 37.11 17.57
C ALA A 519 -20.45 37.89 18.66
N ASN A 520 -19.42 38.67 18.31
CA ASN A 520 -18.67 39.47 19.26
C ASN A 520 -19.54 40.52 19.96
N CYS A 521 -20.29 41.32 19.20
CA CYS A 521 -21.17 42.35 19.74
C CYS A 521 -22.37 41.75 20.49
N PHE A 522 -22.96 40.67 19.96
CA PHE A 522 -24.09 39.99 20.60
C PHE A 522 -23.70 39.35 21.94
N THR A 523 -22.51 38.74 22.03
CA THR A 523 -22.02 38.15 23.29
C THR A 523 -21.85 39.23 24.37
N LEU A 524 -21.32 40.42 24.01
CA LEU A 524 -21.29 41.56 24.93
C LEU A 524 -22.71 41.96 25.39
N CYS A 525 -23.68 42.03 24.47
CA CYS A 525 -25.07 42.35 24.82
C CYS A 525 -25.67 41.33 25.80
N CYS A 526 -25.40 40.04 25.61
CA CYS A 526 -25.84 38.99 26.53
C CYS A 526 -25.23 39.19 27.93
N ARG A 527 -23.92 39.44 28.01
CA ARG A 527 -23.23 39.69 29.29
C ARG A 527 -23.74 40.96 29.97
N ALA A 528 -23.98 42.03 29.21
CA ALA A 528 -24.52 43.29 29.72
C ALA A 528 -25.95 43.15 30.28
N MET A 529 -26.77 42.29 29.67
CA MET A 529 -28.11 41.93 30.17
C MET A 529 -28.08 40.98 31.38
N GLY A 530 -26.90 40.57 31.84
CA GLY A 530 -26.72 39.71 33.01
C GLY A 530 -26.76 38.20 32.72
N PHE A 531 -26.85 37.77 31.46
CA PHE A 531 -26.85 36.36 31.10
C PHE A 531 -25.45 35.76 31.14
N GLU A 532 -25.30 34.54 31.66
CA GLU A 532 -24.07 33.77 31.48
C GLU A 532 -23.93 33.36 30.02
N ALA A 533 -22.87 33.85 29.37
CA ALA A 533 -22.68 33.67 27.93
C ALA A 533 -21.24 33.24 27.61
N ARG A 534 -21.12 32.36 26.61
CA ARG A 534 -19.84 31.94 26.02
C ARG A 534 -19.75 32.46 24.59
N TYR A 535 -18.56 32.90 24.20
CA TYR A 535 -18.19 33.08 22.81
C TYR A 535 -17.76 31.74 22.23
N VAL A 536 -18.33 31.31 21.12
CA VAL A 536 -18.02 30.00 20.51
C VAL A 536 -17.26 30.20 19.20
N LEU A 537 -16.16 29.47 19.07
CA LEU A 537 -15.30 29.45 17.88
C LEU A 537 -15.35 28.08 17.23
N ASP A 538 -15.86 28.03 16.00
CA ASP A 538 -15.63 26.94 15.07
C ASP A 538 -14.42 27.30 14.19
N VAL A 539 -13.38 26.46 14.24
CA VAL A 539 -12.14 26.72 13.49
C VAL A 539 -12.34 26.68 11.97
N THR A 540 -13.46 26.17 11.48
CA THR A 540 -13.87 26.17 10.06
C THR A 540 -14.56 27.48 9.65
N ASP A 541 -14.08 28.61 10.19
CA ASP A 541 -14.48 29.98 9.85
C ASP A 541 -15.95 30.33 10.18
N HIS A 542 -16.41 29.95 11.39
CA HIS A 542 -17.69 30.45 11.92
C HIS A 542 -17.63 30.65 13.44
N VAL A 543 -18.47 31.54 13.95
CA VAL A 543 -18.51 31.91 15.37
C VAL A 543 -19.93 32.26 15.78
N TRP A 544 -20.29 31.99 17.04
CA TRP A 544 -21.61 32.24 17.60
C TRP A 544 -21.54 32.37 19.13
N THR A 545 -22.68 32.34 19.81
CA THR A 545 -22.79 32.49 21.27
C THR A 545 -23.47 31.27 21.89
N GLU A 546 -23.11 30.89 23.11
CA GLU A 546 -23.92 30.00 23.95
C GLU A 546 -24.41 30.77 25.18
N VAL A 547 -25.62 30.51 25.65
CA VAL A 547 -26.19 31.12 26.87
C VAL A 547 -26.65 30.03 27.82
N TYR A 548 -26.31 30.12 29.11
CA TYR A 548 -26.71 29.13 30.10
C TYR A 548 -28.18 29.33 30.51
N SER A 549 -29.00 28.28 30.38
CA SER A 549 -30.38 28.29 30.86
C SER A 549 -30.47 27.65 32.25
N GLU A 550 -30.94 28.43 33.21
CA GLU A 550 -31.21 27.93 34.56
C GLU A 550 -32.40 26.96 34.63
N HIS A 551 -33.30 26.99 33.64
CA HIS A 551 -34.44 26.07 33.57
C HIS A 551 -34.03 24.71 33.02
N PHE A 552 -33.33 24.69 31.89
CA PHE A 552 -32.85 23.44 31.26
C PHE A 552 -31.56 22.90 31.89
N LYS A 553 -30.92 23.67 32.77
CA LYS A 553 -29.65 23.33 33.44
C LYS A 553 -28.53 22.94 32.46
N ARG A 554 -28.47 23.64 31.32
CA ARG A 554 -27.46 23.43 30.27
C ARG A 554 -27.24 24.69 29.44
N TRP A 555 -26.18 24.65 28.63
CA TRP A 555 -25.91 25.66 27.61
C TRP A 555 -26.86 25.53 26.43
N LEU A 556 -27.42 26.66 26.00
CA LEU A 556 -28.23 26.80 24.80
C LEU A 556 -27.39 27.43 23.70
N HIS A 557 -27.41 26.84 22.52
CA HIS A 557 -26.82 27.42 21.31
C HIS A 557 -27.58 28.70 20.90
N CYS A 558 -26.88 29.79 20.56
CA CYS A 558 -27.45 31.05 20.11
C CYS A 558 -26.67 31.61 18.90
N ASP A 559 -27.25 31.59 17.71
CA ASP A 559 -26.67 32.24 16.52
C ASP A 559 -27.46 33.52 16.17
N SER A 560 -26.86 34.68 16.47
CA SER A 560 -27.44 35.99 16.19
C SER A 560 -27.51 36.30 14.70
N CYS A 561 -26.64 35.71 13.88
CA CYS A 561 -26.69 35.86 12.43
C CYS A 561 -27.91 35.16 11.84
N GLU A 562 -28.42 34.12 12.49
CA GLU A 562 -29.48 33.26 11.94
C GLU A 562 -30.83 33.40 12.68
N ASP A 563 -30.91 34.14 13.78
CA ASP A 563 -32.10 34.23 14.65
C ASP A 563 -32.46 32.87 15.28
N GLN A 564 -31.45 32.05 15.59
CA GLN A 564 -31.66 30.68 16.05
C GLN A 564 -31.23 30.50 17.51
N LEU A 565 -32.12 29.90 18.29
CA LEU A 565 -31.90 29.48 19.67
C LEU A 565 -32.07 27.95 19.76
N ASP A 566 -31.11 27.30 20.42
CA ASP A 566 -31.03 25.86 20.69
C ASP A 566 -31.10 24.94 19.46
N CYS A 567 -30.56 25.42 18.33
CA CYS A 567 -30.45 24.68 17.06
C CYS A 567 -28.97 24.36 16.69
N PRO A 568 -28.21 23.59 17.50
CA PRO A 568 -26.78 23.39 17.26
C PRO A 568 -26.44 22.60 15.98
N LEU A 569 -27.33 21.74 15.48
CA LEU A 569 -27.03 20.91 14.28
C LEU A 569 -27.26 21.66 12.97
N THR A 570 -27.68 22.93 13.01
CA THR A 570 -27.84 23.78 11.80
C THR A 570 -26.57 23.81 10.94
N TYR A 571 -25.39 23.75 11.54
CA TYR A 571 -24.12 23.85 10.80
C TYR A 571 -23.77 22.56 10.05
N GLU A 572 -23.81 21.42 10.73
CA GLU A 572 -23.48 20.13 10.12
C GLU A 572 -24.60 19.66 9.19
N VAL A 573 -25.84 19.61 9.69
CA VAL A 573 -26.98 19.05 8.96
C VAL A 573 -27.61 20.08 8.03
N GLY A 574 -27.82 21.31 8.51
CA GLY A 574 -28.47 22.35 7.70
C GLY A 574 -27.56 22.88 6.60
N TRP A 575 -26.29 23.18 6.90
CA TRP A 575 -25.36 23.77 5.95
C TRP A 575 -24.41 22.76 5.28
N GLY A 576 -24.36 21.52 5.76
CA GLY A 576 -23.41 20.51 5.26
C GLY A 576 -21.95 20.81 5.61
N LYS A 577 -21.68 21.57 6.68
CA LYS A 577 -20.30 21.91 7.07
C LYS A 577 -19.55 20.69 7.59
N ASN A 578 -18.34 20.49 7.05
CA ASN A 578 -17.38 19.52 7.57
C ASN A 578 -16.63 20.08 8.79
N LEU A 579 -17.30 20.10 9.93
CA LEU A 579 -16.78 20.66 11.19
C LEU A 579 -15.62 19.81 11.77
N SER A 580 -14.76 20.41 12.61
CA SER A 580 -13.65 19.73 13.30
C SER A 580 -13.51 20.15 14.77
N TYR A 581 -12.91 21.32 15.05
CA TYR A 581 -12.73 21.84 16.40
C TYR A 581 -13.72 22.98 16.68
N ILE A 582 -14.42 22.88 17.81
CA ILE A 582 -15.32 23.93 18.30
C ILE A 582 -15.04 24.15 19.78
N PHE A 583 -14.70 25.39 20.12
CA PHE A 583 -14.36 25.79 21.48
C PHE A 583 -15.30 26.87 21.97
N SER A 584 -15.88 26.67 23.14
CA SER A 584 -16.66 27.68 23.85
C SER A 584 -15.83 28.34 24.95
N PHE A 585 -15.87 29.66 25.01
CA PHE A 585 -15.12 30.48 25.95
C PHE A 585 -16.08 31.32 26.79
N ALA A 586 -16.17 31.05 28.09
CA ALA A 586 -16.75 31.98 29.06
C ALA A 586 -15.62 32.81 29.70
N HIS A 587 -15.99 33.79 30.52
CA HIS A 587 -15.02 34.55 31.30
C HIS A 587 -14.21 33.70 32.31
N ASP A 588 -14.76 32.57 32.76
CA ASP A 588 -14.23 31.72 33.83
C ASP A 588 -14.08 30.23 33.45
N GLU A 589 -14.29 29.87 32.18
CA GLU A 589 -14.10 28.51 31.68
C GLU A 589 -13.87 28.46 30.16
N VAL A 590 -13.19 27.39 29.73
CA VAL A 590 -13.02 26.99 28.33
C VAL A 590 -13.51 25.55 28.19
N ALA A 591 -14.33 25.27 27.17
CA ALA A 591 -14.85 23.94 26.91
C ALA A 591 -14.69 23.57 25.44
N ASP A 592 -14.31 22.32 25.17
CA ASP A 592 -14.45 21.72 23.83
C ASP A 592 -15.89 21.24 23.66
N THR A 593 -16.66 21.98 22.89
CA THR A 593 -18.10 21.76 22.72
C THR A 593 -18.44 21.13 21.37
N ALA A 594 -17.44 20.65 20.63
CA ALA A 594 -17.62 20.10 19.28
C ALA A 594 -18.69 19.01 19.19
N ARG A 595 -18.77 18.12 20.19
CA ARG A 595 -19.80 17.06 20.29
C ARG A 595 -21.24 17.56 20.30
N ARG A 596 -21.49 18.81 20.71
CA ARG A 596 -22.84 19.41 20.69
C ARG A 596 -23.32 19.69 19.27
N TYR A 597 -22.39 19.93 18.35
CA TYR A 597 -22.64 20.43 16.99
C TYR A 597 -22.47 19.36 15.91
N THR A 598 -22.32 18.10 16.29
CA THR A 598 -22.21 16.97 15.36
C THR A 598 -23.11 15.80 15.78
N GLN A 599 -23.70 15.14 14.80
CA GLN A 599 -24.32 13.83 14.96
C GLN A 599 -23.33 12.70 14.71
N ASN A 600 -22.32 12.95 13.87
CA ASN A 600 -21.31 11.96 13.49
C ASN A 600 -19.95 12.29 14.13
N TRP A 601 -19.86 12.04 15.44
CA TRP A 601 -18.63 12.31 16.19
C TRP A 601 -17.41 11.57 15.62
N ALA A 602 -17.58 10.33 15.14
CA ALA A 602 -16.49 9.55 14.56
C ALA A 602 -15.89 10.27 13.33
N GLU A 603 -16.76 10.80 12.46
CA GLU A 603 -16.35 11.53 11.27
C GLU A 603 -15.71 12.89 11.58
N MET A 604 -16.29 13.66 12.50
CA MET A 604 -15.69 14.90 12.99
C MET A 604 -14.32 14.64 13.64
N ARG A 605 -14.22 13.62 14.51
CA ARG A 605 -12.97 13.25 15.18
C ARG A 605 -11.88 12.87 14.19
N ALA A 606 -12.21 12.17 13.13
CA ALA A 606 -11.25 11.83 12.07
C ALA A 606 -10.65 13.07 11.38
N ARG A 607 -11.34 14.22 11.38
CA ARG A 607 -10.83 15.50 10.85
C ARG A 607 -10.00 16.30 11.86
N ARG A 608 -10.00 15.91 13.14
CA ARG A 608 -9.29 16.60 14.23
C ARG A 608 -7.85 16.11 14.32
N GLN A 609 -7.04 16.56 13.37
CA GLN A 609 -5.67 16.08 13.19
C GLN A 609 -4.60 17.14 13.53
N ASP A 610 -4.99 18.37 13.89
CA ASP A 610 -4.03 19.44 14.23
C ASP A 610 -3.26 19.11 15.53
N VAL A 611 -3.95 18.60 16.55
CA VAL A 611 -3.35 18.23 17.85
C VAL A 611 -3.98 16.95 18.39
N SER A 612 -3.23 16.23 19.22
CA SER A 612 -3.74 15.08 19.97
C SER A 612 -4.89 15.47 20.90
N GLU A 613 -5.97 14.68 20.91
CA GLU A 613 -7.11 14.85 21.85
C GLU A 613 -6.67 14.81 23.32
N THR A 614 -5.69 13.97 23.66
CA THR A 614 -5.15 13.88 25.03
C THR A 614 -4.45 15.16 25.44
N TRP A 615 -3.65 15.73 24.53
CA TRP A 615 -3.01 17.02 24.77
C TRP A 615 -4.06 18.12 24.92
N LEU A 616 -5.03 18.19 24.02
CA LEU A 616 -6.07 19.21 24.02
C LEU A 616 -6.89 19.20 25.31
N LEU A 617 -7.35 18.01 25.74
CA LEU A 617 -8.06 17.83 27.01
C LEU A 617 -7.20 18.28 28.21
N THR A 618 -5.93 17.88 28.24
CA THR A 618 -5.00 18.23 29.32
C THR A 618 -4.78 19.73 29.39
N THR A 619 -4.57 20.38 28.24
CA THR A 619 -4.37 21.83 28.14
C THR A 619 -5.62 22.61 28.57
N ILE A 620 -6.81 22.21 28.13
CA ILE A 620 -8.07 22.83 28.56
C ILE A 620 -8.26 22.68 30.08
N ASN A 621 -7.99 21.50 30.63
CA ASN A 621 -8.08 21.25 32.07
C ASN A 621 -7.12 22.13 32.86
N GLN A 622 -5.88 22.30 32.40
CA GLN A 622 -4.89 23.19 33.02
C GLN A 622 -5.35 24.65 33.00
N ILE A 623 -5.87 25.14 31.87
CA ILE A 623 -6.44 26.49 31.75
C ILE A 623 -7.59 26.66 32.76
N ASN A 624 -8.53 25.72 32.80
CA ASN A 624 -9.68 25.77 33.70
C ASN A 624 -9.27 25.68 35.18
N GLN A 625 -8.25 24.89 35.52
CA GLN A 625 -7.73 24.82 36.88
C GLN A 625 -7.18 26.18 37.32
N SER A 626 -6.34 26.82 36.49
CA SER A 626 -5.80 28.15 36.78
C SER A 626 -6.86 29.26 36.83
N LEU A 627 -8.01 29.08 36.17
CA LEU A 627 -9.16 29.97 36.30
C LEU A 627 -9.89 29.74 37.64
N ARG A 628 -10.13 28.48 38.01
CA ARG A 628 -10.82 28.08 39.25
C ARG A 628 -10.07 28.53 40.51
N GLU A 629 -8.74 28.51 40.48
CA GLU A 629 -7.90 29.01 41.59
C GLU A 629 -8.14 30.48 41.94
N ARG A 630 -8.73 31.27 41.02
CA ARG A 630 -9.02 32.69 41.21
C ARG A 630 -10.49 32.97 41.56
N GLN A 631 -11.30 31.93 41.72
CA GLN A 631 -12.74 32.02 41.95
C GLN A 631 -13.11 31.70 43.40
N THR A 632 -14.32 32.10 43.82
CA THR A 632 -14.82 31.73 45.15
C THR A 632 -15.19 30.24 45.20
N PRO A 633 -15.15 29.60 46.38
CA PRO A 633 -15.51 28.19 46.53
C PRO A 633 -16.92 27.87 46.00
N GLU A 634 -17.87 28.79 46.17
CA GLU A 634 -19.25 28.63 45.69
C GLU A 634 -19.31 28.62 44.15
N ARG A 635 -18.58 29.53 43.49
CA ARG A 635 -18.52 29.57 42.03
C ARG A 635 -17.81 28.32 41.48
N VAL A 636 -16.75 27.86 42.14
CA VAL A 636 -16.06 26.61 41.76
C VAL A 636 -16.99 25.40 41.87
N ALA A 637 -17.84 25.32 42.90
CA ALA A 637 -18.83 24.26 43.03
C ALA A 637 -19.85 24.27 41.87
N ILE A 638 -20.36 25.45 41.50
CA ILE A 638 -21.28 25.62 40.36
C ILE A 638 -20.60 25.18 39.05
N LEU A 639 -19.40 25.68 38.77
CA LEU A 639 -18.65 25.33 37.55
C LEU A 639 -18.31 23.83 37.48
N THR A 640 -18.04 23.19 38.61
CA THR A 640 -17.78 21.74 38.67
C THR A 640 -19.03 20.94 38.34
N ALA A 641 -20.17 21.27 38.95
CA ALA A 641 -21.44 20.60 38.69
C ALA A 641 -21.88 20.77 37.22
N ARG A 642 -21.75 21.99 36.66
CA ARG A 642 -22.09 22.26 35.26
C ARG A 642 -21.16 21.53 34.29
N ALA A 643 -19.85 21.51 34.54
CA ALA A 643 -18.91 20.78 33.69
C ALA A 643 -19.16 19.27 33.68
N GLN A 644 -19.56 18.69 34.81
CA GLN A 644 -19.96 17.28 34.87
C GLN A 644 -21.23 17.02 34.05
N SER A 645 -22.27 17.84 34.23
CA SER A 645 -23.52 17.73 33.49
C SER A 645 -23.32 17.92 31.97
N GLU A 646 -22.51 18.89 31.57
CA GLU A 646 -22.16 19.13 30.16
C GLU A 646 -21.37 17.96 29.57
N ARG A 647 -20.43 17.37 30.32
CA ARG A 647 -19.71 16.16 29.85
C ARG A 647 -20.67 15.01 29.56
N GLU A 648 -21.64 14.76 30.43
CA GLU A 648 -22.67 13.74 30.23
C GLU A 648 -23.57 14.04 29.02
N GLU A 649 -23.95 15.31 28.82
CA GLU A 649 -24.68 15.78 27.64
C GLU A 649 -23.90 15.48 26.35
N LEU A 650 -22.64 15.91 26.30
CA LEU A 650 -21.78 15.77 25.11
C LEU A 650 -21.49 14.30 24.77
N LEU A 651 -21.42 13.41 25.77
CA LEU A 651 -21.22 11.97 25.54
C LEU A 651 -22.48 11.28 24.99
N ARG A 652 -23.67 11.75 25.36
CA ARG A 652 -24.95 11.16 24.91
C ARG A 652 -25.26 11.43 23.43
N GLY A 653 -24.75 12.54 22.88
CA GLY A 653 -25.07 12.99 21.51
C GLY A 653 -26.47 13.59 21.36
N ARG A 654 -26.81 14.08 20.15
CA ARG A 654 -28.11 14.69 19.83
C ARG A 654 -28.70 14.19 18.51
N SER A 655 -30.03 14.10 18.46
CA SER A 655 -30.82 13.87 17.25
C SER A 655 -31.23 15.19 16.57
N VAL A 656 -31.48 15.15 15.25
CA VAL A 656 -31.84 16.32 14.44
C VAL A 656 -33.24 16.80 14.80
N GLN A 657 -33.40 18.11 14.99
CA GLN A 657 -34.70 18.75 15.05
C GLN A 657 -35.10 19.30 13.67
N LYS A 658 -36.41 19.30 13.36
CA LYS A 658 -36.94 19.81 12.09
C LYS A 658 -36.52 21.27 11.79
N SER A 659 -36.24 22.06 12.81
CA SER A 659 -35.75 23.45 12.69
C SER A 659 -34.32 23.56 12.13
N GLU A 660 -33.52 22.50 12.23
CA GLU A 660 -32.07 22.48 11.93
C GLU A 660 -31.74 22.09 10.49
N VAL A 661 -32.72 21.58 9.73
CA VAL A 661 -32.54 21.12 8.32
C VAL A 661 -32.55 22.28 7.31
N LYS A 662 -32.54 23.54 7.78
CA LYS A 662 -32.60 24.72 6.92
C LYS A 662 -31.21 25.15 6.48
N GLY A 663 -31.03 25.35 5.18
CA GLY A 663 -29.82 25.95 4.61
C GLY A 663 -29.57 27.38 5.10
N ARG A 664 -28.35 27.88 4.90
CA ARG A 664 -27.86 29.13 5.44
C ARG A 664 -28.65 30.36 4.98
N VAL A 665 -29.02 31.24 5.92
CA VAL A 665 -29.75 32.48 5.60
C VAL A 665 -28.77 33.63 5.32
N SER A 666 -27.71 33.80 6.11
CA SER A 666 -26.71 34.88 5.95
C SER A 666 -25.75 34.70 4.75
N GLY A 667 -25.21 35.80 4.20
CA GLY A 667 -24.30 35.78 3.05
C GLY A 667 -24.97 35.94 1.68
N SER A 668 -24.20 36.24 0.62
CA SER A 668 -24.74 36.35 -0.75
C SER A 668 -25.13 34.99 -1.33
N ALA A 669 -26.09 34.97 -2.26
CA ALA A 669 -26.55 33.73 -2.90
C ALA A 669 -25.40 32.98 -3.63
N GLU A 670 -24.56 33.72 -4.33
CA GLU A 670 -23.37 33.20 -5.03
C GLU A 670 -22.36 32.57 -4.05
N TRP A 671 -22.12 33.22 -2.91
CA TRP A 671 -21.20 32.73 -1.88
C TRP A 671 -21.71 31.46 -1.19
N LYS A 672 -23.02 31.40 -0.91
CA LYS A 672 -23.67 30.22 -0.33
C LYS A 672 -23.65 29.03 -1.30
N SER A 673 -23.94 29.27 -2.58
CA SER A 673 -23.92 28.23 -3.62
C SER A 673 -22.50 27.70 -3.88
N GLN A 674 -21.48 28.58 -3.92
CA GLN A 674 -20.08 28.16 -4.05
C GLN A 674 -19.62 27.23 -2.92
N ARG A 675 -20.17 27.42 -1.72
CA ARG A 675 -19.84 26.62 -0.53
C ARG A 675 -20.82 25.47 -0.27
N LYS A 676 -21.85 25.32 -1.11
CA LYS A 676 -22.93 24.33 -0.98
C LYS A 676 -23.69 24.41 0.35
N GLU A 677 -23.77 25.61 0.93
CA GLU A 677 -24.44 25.86 2.22
C GLU A 677 -25.90 26.34 2.03
N ASP A 678 -26.45 26.30 0.81
CA ASP A 678 -27.80 26.79 0.46
C ASP A 678 -28.92 25.75 0.62
N GLY A 679 -28.59 24.52 1.04
CA GLY A 679 -29.54 23.45 1.33
C GLY A 679 -30.11 22.76 0.09
N LYS A 680 -29.46 22.90 -1.07
CA LYS A 680 -29.85 22.22 -2.33
C LYS A 680 -28.79 21.20 -2.72
N GLU A 681 -29.02 19.92 -2.40
CA GLU A 681 -28.26 18.83 -3.03
C GLU A 681 -28.93 18.39 -4.35
N GLY A 682 -28.10 18.23 -5.39
CA GLY A 682 -28.43 17.43 -6.58
C GLY A 682 -28.46 18.19 -7.91
N ASP A 683 -27.29 18.31 -8.57
CA ASP A 683 -27.04 18.03 -10.00
C ASP A 683 -25.87 18.87 -10.54
N VAL A 684 -24.77 18.20 -10.93
CA VAL A 684 -23.80 18.76 -11.89
C VAL A 684 -23.32 17.63 -12.82
N PRO A 685 -23.15 17.90 -14.13
CA PRO A 685 -23.36 16.92 -15.20
C PRO A 685 -22.15 16.06 -15.58
N LYS A 686 -22.53 14.97 -16.26
CA LYS A 686 -21.73 13.98 -17.00
C LYS A 686 -20.99 14.57 -18.20
N ASP A 687 -19.79 14.03 -18.47
CA ASP A 687 -19.18 13.66 -19.77
C ASP A 687 -17.64 13.64 -19.58
N ALA A 688 -16.83 12.64 -19.95
CA ALA A 688 -16.96 11.61 -20.98
C ALA A 688 -16.20 10.31 -20.63
N ALA A 689 -16.76 9.16 -21.04
CA ALA A 689 -16.10 7.85 -21.23
C ALA A 689 -15.20 7.90 -22.52
N SER A 690 -14.34 6.97 -22.91
CA SER A 690 -14.09 5.53 -22.71
C SER A 690 -12.63 5.26 -23.19
N SER A 691 -11.94 4.13 -22.97
CA SER A 691 -12.25 2.83 -23.58
C SER A 691 -11.40 1.69 -22.99
N SER A 692 -12.08 0.58 -22.71
CA SER A 692 -11.57 -0.76 -22.40
C SER A 692 -11.05 -1.51 -23.64
N ALA A 693 -10.16 -2.47 -23.45
CA ALA A 693 -10.12 -3.68 -24.29
C ALA A 693 -9.70 -4.91 -23.48
N SER A 694 -10.62 -5.88 -23.42
CA SER A 694 -10.50 -7.22 -22.86
C SER A 694 -9.64 -8.15 -23.74
N VAL A 695 -8.86 -9.05 -23.13
CA VAL A 695 -8.28 -10.21 -23.83
C VAL A 695 -8.64 -11.49 -23.07
N LYS A 696 -9.09 -12.50 -23.82
CA LYS A 696 -9.50 -13.85 -23.38
C LYS A 696 -8.29 -14.68 -22.93
N PRO A 697 -8.45 -15.66 -22.01
CA PRO A 697 -7.32 -16.47 -21.51
C PRO A 697 -6.87 -17.54 -22.52
N ALA A 698 -5.55 -17.69 -22.66
CA ALA A 698 -4.86 -18.68 -23.49
C ALA A 698 -4.34 -19.86 -22.64
N SER A 699 -4.31 -21.04 -23.25
CA SER A 699 -3.89 -22.33 -22.67
C SER A 699 -2.39 -22.39 -22.36
N ALA A 700 -2.02 -23.16 -21.32
CA ALA A 700 -0.62 -23.46 -20.97
C ALA A 700 0.15 -24.08 -22.16
N VAL A 701 1.34 -23.56 -22.43
CA VAL A 701 2.19 -23.95 -23.58
C VAL A 701 2.97 -25.23 -23.23
N SER A 702 2.72 -26.28 -23.97
CA SER A 702 3.38 -27.59 -23.85
C SER A 702 4.78 -27.58 -24.49
N ALA A 703 5.64 -28.55 -24.14
CA ALA A 703 6.93 -28.75 -24.83
C ALA A 703 6.76 -28.93 -26.36
N ALA A 704 5.62 -29.50 -26.78
CA ALA A 704 5.26 -29.63 -28.19
C ALA A 704 5.05 -28.27 -28.87
N ASP A 705 4.43 -27.31 -28.19
CA ASP A 705 4.22 -25.95 -28.72
C ASP A 705 5.55 -25.19 -28.87
N ILE A 706 6.48 -25.38 -27.92
CA ILE A 706 7.82 -24.78 -28.00
C ILE A 706 8.60 -25.37 -29.18
N LEU A 707 8.55 -26.69 -29.36
CA LEU A 707 9.17 -27.38 -30.50
C LEU A 707 8.54 -26.95 -31.83
N GLN A 708 7.23 -26.71 -31.86
CA GLN A 708 6.53 -26.18 -33.02
C GLN A 708 7.02 -24.77 -33.38
N ASP A 709 7.22 -23.90 -32.38
CA ASP A 709 7.77 -22.56 -32.58
C ASP A 709 9.22 -22.58 -33.09
N ILE A 710 10.05 -23.48 -32.55
CA ILE A 710 11.43 -23.70 -33.03
C ILE A 710 11.40 -24.18 -34.48
N CYS A 711 10.52 -25.13 -34.80
CA CYS A 711 10.32 -25.64 -36.15
C CYS A 711 9.95 -24.50 -37.12
N ARG A 712 8.96 -23.68 -36.76
CA ARG A 712 8.56 -22.51 -37.56
C ARG A 712 9.73 -21.55 -37.80
N ASN A 713 10.51 -21.25 -36.76
CA ASN A 713 11.63 -20.32 -36.85
C ASN A 713 12.76 -20.86 -37.74
N LEU A 714 13.03 -22.17 -37.72
CA LEU A 714 14.03 -22.81 -38.59
C LEU A 714 13.62 -22.88 -40.06
N VAL A 715 12.32 -22.96 -40.36
CA VAL A 715 11.81 -23.03 -41.74
C VAL A 715 11.62 -21.65 -42.37
N VAL A 716 11.01 -20.72 -41.63
CA VAL A 716 10.53 -19.42 -42.15
C VAL A 716 11.34 -18.24 -41.64
N GLY A 717 12.03 -18.38 -40.50
CA GLY A 717 12.74 -17.29 -39.86
C GLY A 717 11.86 -16.44 -38.95
N CYS A 718 12.50 -15.60 -38.13
CA CYS A 718 11.82 -14.66 -37.24
C CYS A 718 11.80 -13.24 -37.83
N GLN A 719 10.99 -12.36 -37.25
CA GLN A 719 10.83 -10.98 -37.71
C GLN A 719 12.00 -10.04 -37.35
N SER A 720 13.02 -10.51 -36.64
CA SER A 720 14.13 -9.65 -36.21
C SER A 720 15.21 -9.59 -37.30
N PRO A 721 15.43 -8.43 -37.95
CA PRO A 721 16.34 -8.29 -39.10
C PRO A 721 17.83 -8.46 -38.76
N GLY A 722 18.18 -8.59 -37.48
CA GLY A 722 19.55 -8.83 -36.99
C GLY A 722 19.64 -10.01 -36.02
N CYS A 723 18.78 -11.02 -36.19
CA CYS A 723 18.80 -12.21 -35.35
C CYS A 723 20.16 -12.94 -35.45
N SER A 724 20.69 -13.42 -34.33
CA SER A 724 21.91 -14.25 -34.28
C SER A 724 21.62 -15.63 -33.71
N ASN A 725 20.35 -16.09 -33.69
CA ASN A 725 20.01 -17.38 -33.11
C ASN A 725 20.26 -18.51 -34.13
N PRO A 726 21.09 -19.53 -33.84
CA PRO A 726 21.33 -20.68 -34.73
C PRO A 726 20.09 -21.58 -34.92
N TYR A 727 19.04 -21.45 -34.11
CA TYR A 727 17.76 -22.15 -34.26
C TYR A 727 16.70 -21.29 -34.97
N CYS A 728 17.14 -20.37 -35.83
CA CYS A 728 16.30 -19.49 -36.62
C CYS A 728 16.88 -19.33 -38.02
N PHE A 729 16.07 -19.43 -39.07
CA PHE A 729 16.52 -19.23 -40.45
C PHE A 729 17.16 -17.85 -40.65
N THR A 730 16.49 -16.78 -40.20
CA THR A 730 17.02 -15.39 -40.24
C THR A 730 18.36 -15.27 -39.50
N GLY A 731 18.56 -16.04 -38.43
CA GLY A 731 19.83 -16.09 -37.71
C GLY A 731 20.91 -16.87 -38.45
N ARG A 732 20.57 -18.02 -39.02
CA ARG A 732 21.49 -18.86 -39.81
C ARG A 732 22.03 -18.16 -41.05
N THR A 733 21.19 -17.41 -41.76
CA THR A 733 21.61 -16.57 -42.90
C THR A 733 22.59 -15.48 -42.47
N GLY A 734 22.45 -14.95 -41.25
CA GLY A 734 23.38 -13.96 -40.68
C GLY A 734 24.67 -14.56 -40.10
N LEU A 735 24.70 -15.87 -39.80
CA LEU A 735 25.82 -16.58 -39.16
C LEU A 735 26.66 -17.43 -40.14
N SER A 736 26.48 -17.28 -41.45
CA SER A 736 27.21 -18.03 -42.50
C SER A 736 27.08 -19.56 -42.41
N PHE A 737 25.94 -20.07 -41.91
CA PHE A 737 25.62 -21.50 -42.04
C PHE A 737 25.37 -21.86 -43.53
N PRO A 738 25.56 -23.12 -43.96
CA PRO A 738 25.28 -23.53 -45.33
C PRO A 738 23.84 -23.15 -45.74
N GLU A 739 23.69 -22.30 -46.76
CA GLU A 739 22.39 -21.86 -47.23
C GLU A 739 21.69 -22.99 -47.98
N VAL A 740 20.63 -23.51 -47.38
CA VAL A 740 19.70 -24.42 -48.05
C VAL A 740 18.60 -23.55 -48.66
N SER A 741 18.67 -23.31 -49.96
CA SER A 741 17.76 -22.40 -50.68
C SER A 741 16.35 -22.97 -50.83
N ASP A 742 16.21 -24.30 -50.95
CA ASP A 742 14.94 -24.99 -51.11
C ASP A 742 14.16 -25.13 -49.79
N VAL A 743 12.88 -24.72 -49.81
CA VAL A 743 12.00 -24.73 -48.63
C VAL A 743 11.73 -26.15 -48.14
N ASN A 744 11.65 -27.13 -49.05
CA ASN A 744 11.36 -28.52 -48.68
C ASN A 744 12.58 -29.17 -48.03
N GLU A 745 13.77 -28.91 -48.54
CA GLU A 745 15.03 -29.35 -47.94
C GLU A 745 15.24 -28.73 -46.55
N ARG A 746 14.91 -27.44 -46.38
CA ARG A 746 14.89 -26.80 -45.05
C ARG A 746 13.89 -27.43 -44.10
N ALA A 747 12.68 -27.73 -44.57
CA ALA A 747 11.66 -28.39 -43.76
C ALA A 747 12.11 -29.81 -43.34
N ALA A 748 12.70 -30.58 -44.26
CA ALA A 748 13.22 -31.91 -43.98
C ALA A 748 14.35 -31.90 -42.92
N GLN A 749 15.31 -30.98 -43.05
CA GLN A 749 16.38 -30.81 -42.05
C GLN A 749 15.82 -30.32 -40.70
N THR A 750 14.83 -29.42 -40.71
CA THR A 750 14.20 -28.93 -39.48
C THR A 750 13.48 -30.06 -38.74
N ILE A 751 12.77 -30.93 -39.45
CA ILE A 751 12.10 -32.09 -38.87
C ILE A 751 13.12 -33.02 -38.19
N GLN A 752 14.27 -33.26 -38.82
CA GLN A 752 15.35 -34.06 -38.20
C GLN A 752 15.85 -33.44 -36.89
N VAL A 753 16.12 -32.13 -36.87
CA VAL A 753 16.57 -31.40 -35.67
C VAL A 753 15.53 -31.45 -34.56
N VAL A 754 14.25 -31.17 -34.86
CA VAL A 754 13.17 -31.17 -33.87
C VAL A 754 12.90 -32.59 -33.34
N THR A 755 12.98 -33.61 -34.20
CA THR A 755 12.85 -35.02 -33.80
C THR A 755 14.00 -35.43 -32.86
N ALA A 756 15.23 -35.00 -33.16
CA ALA A 756 16.40 -35.26 -32.31
C ALA A 756 16.27 -34.57 -30.92
N LEU A 757 15.81 -33.31 -30.88
CA LEU A 757 15.55 -32.60 -29.63
C LEU A 757 14.42 -33.27 -28.81
N SER A 758 13.36 -33.72 -29.48
CA SER A 758 12.25 -34.43 -28.81
C SER A 758 12.67 -35.79 -28.26
N ALA A 759 13.54 -36.54 -28.95
CA ALA A 759 14.01 -37.85 -28.52
C ALA A 759 14.91 -37.79 -27.27
N LYS A 760 15.54 -36.64 -26.99
CA LYS A 760 16.41 -36.42 -25.82
C LYS A 760 15.65 -36.14 -24.51
N GLY A 761 14.32 -36.05 -24.54
CA GLY A 761 13.49 -35.87 -23.33
C GLY A 761 13.73 -34.55 -22.58
N LEU A 762 14.07 -33.48 -23.31
CA LEU A 762 14.41 -32.18 -22.73
C LEU A 762 13.21 -31.52 -22.04
N SER A 763 13.47 -30.84 -20.93
CA SER A 763 12.45 -30.05 -20.23
C SER A 763 11.97 -28.86 -21.08
N SER A 764 10.74 -28.39 -20.83
CA SER A 764 10.23 -27.15 -21.44
C SER A 764 11.18 -25.96 -21.19
N GLU A 765 11.82 -25.89 -20.03
CA GLU A 765 12.79 -24.85 -19.67
C GLU A 765 14.07 -24.91 -20.51
N SER A 766 14.59 -26.11 -20.76
CA SER A 766 15.76 -26.33 -21.63
C SER A 766 15.45 -25.93 -23.08
N LEU A 767 14.24 -26.21 -23.56
CA LEU A 767 13.82 -25.89 -24.93
C LEU A 767 13.62 -24.38 -25.17
N LEU A 768 13.16 -23.63 -24.15
CA LEU A 768 13.05 -22.16 -24.24
C LEU A 768 14.39 -21.47 -24.56
N GLN A 769 15.51 -22.11 -24.21
CA GLN A 769 16.84 -21.57 -24.47
C GLN A 769 17.19 -21.51 -25.96
N LEU A 770 16.47 -22.25 -26.80
CA LEU A 770 16.65 -22.30 -28.25
C LEU A 770 15.84 -21.23 -28.99
N GLN A 771 14.97 -20.47 -28.30
CA GLN A 771 14.12 -19.46 -28.93
C GLN A 771 14.82 -18.11 -29.16
N CYS A 772 14.32 -17.35 -30.14
CA CYS A 772 14.79 -16.01 -30.45
C CYS A 772 14.44 -15.00 -29.34
N SER A 773 15.35 -14.08 -29.00
CA SER A 773 15.07 -12.95 -28.10
C SER A 773 15.10 -11.61 -28.84
N LYS A 774 14.41 -10.64 -28.25
CA LYS A 774 14.32 -9.25 -28.72
C LYS A 774 15.29 -8.31 -27.98
N ARG A 775 15.98 -8.77 -26.94
CA ARG A 775 16.90 -7.96 -26.12
C ARG A 775 18.37 -8.34 -26.35
N LEU A 776 19.28 -7.41 -26.05
CA LEU A 776 20.72 -7.63 -26.11
C LEU A 776 21.18 -8.29 -24.80
N GLU A 777 21.41 -9.59 -24.81
CA GLU A 777 21.69 -10.43 -23.63
C GLU A 777 22.95 -11.29 -23.88
N LEU A 778 23.59 -11.89 -22.85
CA LEU A 778 24.88 -12.60 -23.04
C LEU A 778 24.81 -13.69 -24.10
N ARG A 779 23.71 -14.47 -24.18
CA ARG A 779 23.59 -15.50 -25.21
C ARG A 779 23.49 -14.91 -26.61
N THR A 780 22.89 -13.73 -26.80
CA THR A 780 22.95 -13.01 -28.11
C THR A 780 24.37 -12.55 -28.43
N LEU A 781 25.09 -12.04 -27.43
CA LEU A 781 26.48 -11.59 -27.62
C LEU A 781 27.40 -12.76 -27.96
N LEU A 782 27.27 -13.89 -27.27
CA LEU A 782 28.03 -15.10 -27.54
C LEU A 782 27.65 -15.70 -28.89
N TRP A 783 26.37 -15.76 -29.26
CA TRP A 783 25.95 -16.24 -30.58
C TRP A 783 26.52 -15.41 -31.74
N ARG A 784 26.66 -14.08 -31.60
CA ARG A 784 27.34 -13.22 -32.59
C ARG A 784 28.81 -13.58 -32.82
N LYS A 785 29.42 -14.29 -31.87
CA LYS A 785 30.79 -14.79 -31.98
C LYS A 785 30.88 -16.19 -32.60
N HIS A 786 29.77 -16.76 -33.04
CA HIS A 786 29.71 -18.07 -33.73
C HIS A 786 30.37 -19.19 -32.91
N PRO A 787 29.87 -19.47 -31.69
CA PRO A 787 30.50 -20.44 -30.81
C PRO A 787 30.44 -21.84 -31.43
N LEU A 788 31.51 -22.61 -31.26
CA LEU A 788 31.61 -24.01 -31.67
C LEU A 788 30.93 -24.95 -30.66
N LEU A 789 30.79 -24.49 -29.42
CA LEU A 789 30.07 -25.11 -28.32
C LEU A 789 29.58 -23.97 -27.43
N TYR A 790 28.31 -24.02 -27.02
CA TYR A 790 27.80 -23.07 -26.04
C TYR A 790 26.86 -23.77 -25.07
N LEU A 791 27.36 -23.97 -23.85
CA LEU A 791 26.64 -24.54 -22.74
C LEU A 791 26.19 -23.40 -21.81
N PRO A 792 24.89 -23.10 -21.72
CA PRO A 792 24.37 -22.05 -20.84
C PRO A 792 24.29 -22.50 -19.38
N LEU A 793 24.46 -23.81 -19.09
CA LEU A 793 24.49 -24.38 -17.73
C LEU A 793 23.26 -24.03 -16.88
N GLN A 794 22.08 -24.06 -17.50
CA GLN A 794 20.79 -23.67 -16.92
C GLN A 794 19.76 -24.80 -16.94
N ASP A 795 20.15 -26.02 -17.34
CA ASP A 795 19.24 -27.16 -17.43
C ASP A 795 18.83 -27.70 -16.05
N PRO A 796 17.52 -27.85 -15.75
CA PRO A 796 17.04 -28.27 -14.45
C PRO A 796 17.58 -29.67 -14.07
N PRO A 797 17.95 -29.90 -12.79
CA PRO A 797 18.36 -31.22 -12.32
C PRO A 797 17.16 -32.19 -12.34
N SER A 798 17.31 -33.36 -12.96
CA SER A 798 16.26 -34.40 -13.00
C SER A 798 16.23 -35.23 -11.72
N ARG A 799 15.08 -35.89 -11.46
CA ARG A 799 14.91 -36.87 -10.38
C ARG A 799 15.50 -38.26 -10.73
N ASP A 800 15.77 -38.52 -12.01
CA ASP A 800 16.02 -39.86 -12.56
C ASP A 800 17.48 -40.12 -13.01
N GLY A 801 18.41 -39.22 -12.70
CA GLY A 801 19.85 -39.54 -12.72
C GLY A 801 20.61 -39.43 -14.05
N SER A 802 20.00 -39.00 -15.15
CA SER A 802 20.74 -38.54 -16.35
C SER A 802 20.22 -37.18 -16.82
N VAL A 803 21.09 -36.16 -16.90
CA VAL A 803 20.71 -34.84 -17.44
C VAL A 803 21.76 -34.41 -18.48
N PRO A 804 21.39 -34.30 -19.77
CA PRO A 804 22.23 -33.67 -20.77
C PRO A 804 22.17 -32.13 -20.63
N LEU A 805 23.33 -31.50 -20.51
CA LEU A 805 23.52 -30.06 -20.68
C LEU A 805 23.34 -29.70 -22.15
N ILE A 806 22.44 -28.77 -22.42
CA ILE A 806 22.04 -28.47 -23.79
C ILE A 806 23.07 -27.59 -24.52
N ASP A 807 23.52 -28.00 -25.71
CA ASP A 807 24.31 -27.14 -26.58
C ASP A 807 23.41 -26.25 -27.42
N ILE A 808 23.51 -24.95 -27.17
CA ILE A 808 22.72 -23.94 -27.88
C ILE A 808 23.52 -23.26 -29.00
N SER A 809 24.71 -23.76 -29.34
CA SER A 809 25.50 -23.25 -30.47
C SER A 809 24.94 -23.64 -31.84
N GLY A 810 24.07 -24.66 -31.89
CA GLY A 810 23.48 -25.19 -33.11
C GLY A 810 24.23 -26.37 -33.73
N HIS A 811 25.21 -26.94 -33.02
CA HIS A 811 26.00 -28.09 -33.48
C HIS A 811 25.58 -29.44 -32.86
N ASP A 812 24.50 -29.48 -32.07
CA ASP A 812 23.97 -30.69 -31.39
C ASP A 812 25.00 -31.36 -30.46
N ARG A 813 25.90 -30.56 -29.88
CA ARG A 813 27.05 -31.02 -29.08
C ARG A 813 26.79 -31.03 -27.58
N HIS A 814 25.76 -31.76 -27.19
CA HIS A 814 25.32 -31.88 -25.79
C HIS A 814 26.37 -32.54 -24.89
N VAL A 815 26.43 -32.14 -23.63
CA VAL A 815 27.40 -32.65 -22.64
C VAL A 815 26.67 -33.27 -21.45
N GLU A 816 27.16 -34.36 -20.88
CA GLU A 816 26.52 -35.00 -19.73
C GLU A 816 26.93 -34.33 -18.40
N ASN A 817 25.96 -34.01 -17.53
CA ASN A 817 26.24 -33.59 -16.16
C ASN A 817 26.50 -34.82 -15.26
N SER A 818 27.60 -35.54 -15.51
CA SER A 818 27.95 -36.80 -14.85
C SER A 818 28.16 -36.71 -13.33
N GLN A 819 28.42 -35.50 -12.81
CA GLN A 819 28.62 -35.27 -11.38
C GLN A 819 27.36 -34.79 -10.65
N HIS A 820 26.22 -34.65 -11.35
CA HIS A 820 24.98 -34.08 -10.79
C HIS A 820 25.24 -32.78 -10.04
N CYS A 821 25.97 -31.87 -10.69
CA CYS A 821 26.25 -30.56 -10.13
C CYS A 821 24.93 -29.78 -10.04
N ALA A 822 24.59 -29.33 -8.83
CA ALA A 822 23.35 -28.60 -8.61
C ALA A 822 23.40 -27.24 -9.29
N LEU A 823 22.25 -26.81 -9.75
CA LEU A 823 22.04 -25.44 -10.19
C LEU A 823 21.90 -24.52 -8.96
N ARG A 824 22.77 -23.51 -8.85
CA ARG A 824 22.66 -22.43 -7.86
C ARG A 824 22.50 -21.13 -8.62
N LYS A 825 21.76 -20.15 -8.08
CA LYS A 825 21.59 -18.83 -8.73
C LYS A 825 22.95 -18.12 -8.92
N PRO A 826 23.45 -17.90 -10.15
CA PRO A 826 24.03 -16.64 -10.55
C PRO A 826 22.86 -15.70 -10.86
N PHE A 827 23.12 -14.44 -11.10
CA PHE A 827 22.11 -13.45 -11.35
C PHE A 827 22.60 -12.65 -12.58
N ARG A 828 21.80 -12.33 -13.60
CA ARG A 828 21.14 -13.28 -14.52
C ARG A 828 21.62 -12.99 -15.96
N ILE A 829 21.64 -13.97 -16.87
CA ILE A 829 21.54 -13.70 -18.33
C ILE A 829 20.13 -14.10 -18.74
N PRO A 830 19.25 -13.15 -19.09
CA PRO A 830 17.90 -13.50 -19.55
C PRO A 830 17.93 -13.90 -21.04
N LEU A 831 16.94 -14.67 -21.51
CA LEU A 831 16.34 -14.61 -22.86
C LEU A 831 15.13 -15.57 -22.94
N SER A 832 13.92 -15.03 -22.80
CA SER A 832 12.81 -15.24 -23.75
C SER A 832 11.66 -14.34 -23.34
N GLY A 833 11.21 -13.52 -24.29
CA GLY A 833 10.09 -12.63 -24.07
C GLY A 833 8.79 -13.40 -24.14
N GLN A 834 8.13 -13.56 -23.00
CA GLN A 834 6.70 -13.30 -22.86
C GLN A 834 6.48 -12.82 -21.43
N ALA A 835 6.32 -11.51 -21.27
CA ALA A 835 5.44 -11.00 -20.22
C ALA A 835 4.02 -11.30 -20.70
N ILE A 836 3.53 -12.48 -20.36
CA ILE A 836 2.10 -12.78 -20.30
C ILE A 836 1.87 -13.29 -18.89
N ASP A 837 1.11 -12.51 -18.10
CA ASP A 837 0.52 -12.95 -16.84
C ASP A 837 -0.33 -14.20 -17.10
N THR A 838 -0.12 -15.27 -16.34
CA THR A 838 -1.15 -15.84 -15.44
C THR A 838 -0.69 -17.12 -14.77
N ASP A 839 -1.16 -17.27 -13.53
CA ASP A 839 -1.28 -18.51 -12.78
C ASP A 839 -1.77 -19.68 -13.64
N ASN A 840 -0.99 -20.76 -13.69
CA ASN A 840 -1.48 -22.08 -13.34
C ASN A 840 -0.30 -23.01 -13.05
N GLY A 841 -0.44 -23.79 -11.98
CA GLY A 841 0.63 -24.55 -11.34
C GLY A 841 1.43 -25.44 -12.29
N ASN A 842 2.66 -25.04 -12.53
CA ASN A 842 3.83 -25.85 -12.22
C ASN A 842 5.01 -24.89 -12.00
N GLN A 843 5.80 -25.18 -10.97
CA GLN A 843 7.02 -24.44 -10.64
C GLN A 843 7.81 -24.15 -11.92
N ASN A 844 8.21 -22.90 -12.13
CA ASN A 844 9.42 -22.51 -12.84
C ASN A 844 9.81 -21.14 -12.29
N GLY A 845 10.35 -21.16 -11.06
CA GLY A 845 10.94 -19.99 -10.46
C GLY A 845 12.09 -19.51 -11.34
N ASP A 846 12.10 -18.21 -11.64
CA ASP A 846 13.09 -17.48 -12.43
C ASP A 846 14.33 -18.31 -12.85
N GLY A 847 14.17 -19.07 -13.95
CA GLY A 847 14.98 -20.25 -14.30
C GLY A 847 16.41 -20.01 -14.79
N ALA A 848 17.10 -18.95 -14.34
CA ALA A 848 18.51 -18.79 -14.69
C ALA A 848 19.40 -19.19 -13.52
N PHE A 849 19.99 -20.34 -13.71
CA PHE A 849 20.94 -20.91 -12.82
C PHE A 849 22.33 -20.91 -13.46
N GLY A 850 23.28 -21.36 -12.67
CA GLY A 850 24.65 -21.60 -13.04
C GLY A 850 25.05 -22.81 -12.24
N MET A 851 26.02 -23.54 -12.76
CA MET A 851 26.39 -24.79 -12.15
C MET A 851 27.27 -24.53 -10.93
N LEU A 852 26.83 -25.08 -9.79
CA LEU A 852 27.56 -25.03 -8.54
C LEU A 852 28.62 -26.15 -8.49
N LEU A 853 29.88 -25.74 -8.40
CA LEU A 853 31.01 -26.63 -8.19
C LEU A 853 31.42 -26.57 -6.71
N HIS A 854 30.84 -27.46 -5.90
CA HIS A 854 31.18 -27.64 -4.47
C HIS A 854 32.29 -28.69 -4.29
N GLY A 855 32.87 -28.80 -3.09
CA GLY A 855 34.02 -29.67 -2.76
C GLY A 855 34.10 -30.98 -3.55
N GLY A 856 35.06 -31.06 -4.48
CA GLY A 856 35.34 -32.23 -5.31
C GLY A 856 34.53 -32.37 -6.60
N LYS A 857 33.47 -31.58 -6.80
CA LYS A 857 32.61 -31.62 -8.00
C LYS A 857 33.29 -30.94 -9.21
N PHE A 858 33.00 -31.44 -10.40
CA PHE A 858 33.53 -30.92 -11.67
C PHE A 858 32.53 -30.99 -12.82
N LEU A 859 32.73 -30.14 -13.83
CA LEU A 859 32.17 -30.26 -15.17
C LEU A 859 33.21 -30.91 -16.07
N ALA A 860 32.87 -32.02 -16.71
CA ALA A 860 33.70 -32.60 -17.77
C ALA A 860 33.03 -32.37 -19.14
N ILE A 861 33.78 -31.80 -20.07
CA ILE A 861 33.39 -31.65 -21.48
C ILE A 861 34.30 -32.59 -22.27
N PRO A 862 33.76 -33.70 -22.83
CA PRO A 862 34.56 -34.65 -23.60
C PRO A 862 35.20 -33.98 -24.81
N GLY A 863 36.44 -34.35 -25.11
CA GLY A 863 37.23 -33.78 -26.21
C GLY A 863 36.64 -34.07 -27.59
N GLU A 864 35.79 -35.09 -27.73
CA GLU A 864 35.02 -35.37 -28.95
C GLU A 864 33.99 -34.27 -29.28
N VAL A 865 33.58 -33.50 -28.27
CA VAL A 865 32.57 -32.42 -28.35
C VAL A 865 33.22 -31.08 -28.72
N VAL A 866 34.54 -30.96 -28.56
CA VAL A 866 35.32 -29.74 -28.84
C VAL A 866 36.08 -29.90 -30.16
N PRO A 867 35.96 -28.97 -31.14
CA PRO A 867 36.66 -29.11 -32.41
C PRO A 867 38.18 -29.12 -32.26
N HIS A 868 38.85 -29.96 -33.06
CA HIS A 868 40.30 -29.96 -33.21
C HIS A 868 40.75 -28.78 -34.08
N ALA A 869 40.84 -27.57 -33.51
CA ALA A 869 41.34 -26.38 -34.21
C ALA A 869 42.27 -25.55 -33.32
N THR A 870 43.33 -25.00 -33.92
CA THR A 870 44.16 -23.93 -33.32
C THR A 870 43.39 -22.60 -33.39
N GLY A 871 43.58 -21.71 -32.41
CA GLY A 871 42.85 -20.44 -32.35
C GLY A 871 41.45 -20.56 -31.73
N ILE A 872 41.34 -21.15 -30.55
CA ILE A 872 40.08 -21.26 -29.80
C ILE A 872 40.15 -20.43 -28.50
N VAL A 873 39.03 -19.79 -28.17
CA VAL A 873 38.78 -19.08 -26.92
C VAL A 873 37.76 -19.88 -26.10
N LEU A 874 38.17 -20.37 -24.93
CA LEU A 874 37.23 -20.87 -23.91
C LEU A 874 36.85 -19.72 -22.99
N SER A 875 35.56 -19.42 -22.88
CA SER A 875 35.02 -18.32 -22.09
C SER A 875 33.95 -18.80 -21.12
N PHE A 876 34.04 -18.34 -19.87
CA PHE A 876 33.00 -18.52 -18.86
C PHE A 876 33.01 -17.35 -17.86
N LEU A 877 31.86 -17.09 -17.22
CA LEU A 877 31.82 -16.24 -16.03
C LEU A 877 31.81 -17.11 -14.79
N VAL A 878 32.71 -16.81 -13.85
CA VAL A 878 32.82 -17.46 -12.55
C VAL A 878 32.50 -16.47 -11.43
N ARG A 879 31.89 -16.97 -10.37
CA ARG A 879 31.74 -16.29 -9.09
C ARG A 879 32.29 -17.18 -7.98
N ILE A 880 33.10 -16.62 -7.10
CA ILE A 880 33.64 -17.32 -5.93
C ILE A 880 32.97 -16.75 -4.69
N ASP A 881 32.31 -17.60 -3.91
CA ASP A 881 31.63 -17.21 -2.67
C ASP A 881 32.38 -17.81 -1.47
N GLN A 882 32.47 -17.04 -0.38
CA GLN A 882 32.97 -17.48 0.92
C GLN A 882 31.78 -17.83 1.83
N ILE A 883 31.83 -18.98 2.51
CA ILE A 883 30.79 -19.39 3.46
C ILE A 883 31.19 -18.88 4.86
N GLU A 884 30.45 -17.91 5.41
CA GLU A 884 30.67 -17.42 6.78
C GLU A 884 30.24 -18.48 7.81
N GLY A 885 31.15 -18.89 8.71
CA GLY A 885 30.78 -19.67 9.90
C GLY A 885 31.65 -20.86 10.33
N LEU A 886 32.82 -21.12 9.73
CA LEU A 886 33.68 -22.24 10.16
C LEU A 886 35.13 -21.78 10.38
N THR A 887 35.55 -21.74 11.64
CA THR A 887 36.93 -21.57 12.07
C THR A 887 37.62 -22.93 12.10
N ALA A 888 38.43 -23.26 11.08
CA ALA A 888 39.38 -24.37 11.21
C ALA A 888 40.67 -24.10 10.43
N LYS A 889 41.80 -24.28 11.12
CA LYS A 889 43.16 -24.22 10.58
C LYS A 889 43.34 -25.22 9.42
N LYS A 890 43.64 -24.76 8.21
CA LYS A 890 44.31 -25.52 7.13
C LYS A 890 44.79 -24.58 6.01
N SER A 891 45.93 -24.95 5.42
CA SER A 891 46.67 -24.36 4.27
C SER A 891 46.46 -22.86 3.96
N ASP A 892 47.55 -22.09 3.97
CA ASP A 892 47.55 -20.65 3.67
C ASP A 892 46.97 -20.28 2.28
N VAL A 893 47.09 -21.18 1.31
CA VAL A 893 46.56 -21.02 -0.06
C VAL A 893 45.56 -22.13 -0.38
N VAL A 894 44.38 -21.76 -0.88
CA VAL A 894 43.30 -22.68 -1.26
C VAL A 894 42.93 -22.49 -2.73
N THR A 895 42.91 -23.58 -3.51
CA THR A 895 42.43 -23.56 -4.90
C THR A 895 40.90 -23.42 -4.93
N ALA A 896 40.40 -22.29 -5.41
CA ALA A 896 38.98 -21.98 -5.50
C ALA A 896 38.35 -22.52 -6.79
N LEU A 897 39.12 -22.60 -7.87
CA LEU A 897 38.73 -23.16 -9.16
C LEU A 897 39.96 -23.79 -9.82
N ASN A 898 39.83 -24.97 -10.39
CA ASN A 898 40.86 -25.58 -11.23
C ASN A 898 40.24 -25.99 -12.57
N MET A 899 40.80 -25.52 -13.68
CA MET A 899 40.42 -25.92 -15.02
C MET A 899 41.56 -26.70 -15.65
N LYS A 900 41.28 -27.93 -16.09
CA LYS A 900 42.24 -28.80 -16.77
C LYS A 900 41.89 -28.94 -18.26
N LEU A 901 42.92 -28.93 -19.09
CA LEU A 901 42.88 -29.26 -20.51
C LEU A 901 43.70 -30.55 -20.67
N ASP A 902 43.04 -31.71 -20.60
CA ASP A 902 43.68 -33.02 -20.55
C ASP A 902 43.91 -33.58 -21.96
N ALA A 903 45.10 -34.10 -22.26
CA ALA A 903 45.38 -34.72 -23.56
C ALA A 903 44.96 -36.19 -23.61
N ALA A 904 44.20 -36.57 -24.64
CA ALA A 904 43.76 -37.96 -24.80
C ALA A 904 44.92 -38.99 -24.92
N ASN A 905 46.15 -38.59 -25.29
CA ASN A 905 47.28 -39.51 -25.50
C ASN A 905 48.71 -38.88 -25.37
N SER A 906 48.91 -37.74 -24.68
CA SER A 906 50.26 -37.16 -24.45
C SER A 906 50.50 -36.76 -22.99
N ALA A 907 51.78 -36.71 -22.58
CA ALA A 907 52.23 -36.45 -21.20
C ALA A 907 52.03 -34.99 -20.69
N THR A 908 51.33 -34.15 -21.44
CA THR A 908 51.24 -32.70 -21.29
C THR A 908 49.79 -32.26 -20.98
N SER A 909 49.44 -32.13 -19.69
CA SER A 909 48.16 -31.52 -19.23
C SER A 909 48.40 -30.07 -18.85
N VAL A 910 47.50 -29.17 -19.27
CA VAL A 910 47.56 -27.74 -18.94
C VAL A 910 46.50 -27.44 -17.87
N GLU A 911 46.93 -26.89 -16.74
CA GLU A 911 46.04 -26.53 -15.63
C GLU A 911 46.01 -25.02 -15.40
N PHE A 912 44.81 -24.44 -15.38
CA PHE A 912 44.55 -23.07 -14.93
C PHE A 912 43.90 -23.09 -13.54
N ARG A 913 44.58 -22.51 -12.55
CA ARG A 913 44.11 -22.48 -11.16
C ARG A 913 43.85 -21.05 -10.70
N VAL A 914 42.73 -20.85 -10.01
CA VAL A 914 42.43 -19.64 -9.24
C VAL A 914 42.61 -19.99 -7.77
N CYS A 915 43.59 -19.35 -7.12
CA CYS A 915 43.99 -19.62 -5.74
C CYS A 915 43.68 -18.41 -4.85
N TRP A 916 43.12 -18.66 -3.67
CA TRP A 916 42.90 -17.65 -2.63
C TRP A 916 43.99 -17.76 -1.56
N SER A 917 44.71 -16.66 -1.30
CA SER A 917 45.69 -16.56 -0.21
C SER A 917 45.05 -15.94 1.03
N GLN A 918 44.96 -16.71 2.12
CA GLN A 918 44.39 -16.20 3.37
C GLN A 918 45.28 -15.13 4.01
N THR A 919 46.61 -15.30 3.96
CA THR A 919 47.56 -14.34 4.54
C THR A 919 47.63 -13.03 3.74
N GLN A 920 47.62 -13.08 2.41
CA GLN A 920 47.69 -11.88 1.57
C GLN A 920 46.34 -11.25 1.29
N ARG A 921 45.23 -11.96 1.57
CA ARG A 921 43.85 -11.55 1.24
C ARG A 921 43.67 -11.18 -0.23
N GLU A 922 44.34 -11.91 -1.11
CA GLU A 922 44.32 -11.68 -2.56
C GLU A 922 44.11 -13.00 -3.32
N PHE A 923 43.53 -12.88 -4.51
CA PHE A 923 43.45 -13.98 -5.46
C PHE A 923 44.65 -13.96 -6.41
N SER A 924 45.19 -15.14 -6.71
CA SER A 924 46.20 -15.32 -7.75
C SER A 924 45.73 -16.33 -8.78
N CYS A 925 46.09 -16.11 -10.04
CA CYS A 925 45.86 -17.06 -11.10
C CYS A 925 47.19 -17.70 -11.51
N GLU A 926 47.17 -19.02 -11.70
CA GLU A 926 48.34 -19.82 -12.06
C GLU A 926 48.01 -20.62 -13.31
N LEU A 927 48.92 -20.64 -14.29
CA LEU A 927 48.84 -21.47 -15.48
C LEU A 927 50.06 -22.39 -15.49
N GLU A 928 49.82 -23.71 -15.47
CA GLU A 928 50.85 -24.72 -15.33
C GLU A 928 50.78 -25.77 -16.46
N ALA A 929 51.94 -26.11 -17.05
CA ALA A 929 52.12 -27.29 -17.90
C ALA A 929 53.54 -27.84 -17.73
N ASP A 930 53.73 -29.16 -17.78
CA ASP A 930 55.04 -29.83 -17.68
C ASP A 930 55.94 -29.34 -16.52
N ASN A 931 55.35 -29.13 -15.33
CA ASN A 931 56.02 -28.57 -14.14
C ASN A 931 56.58 -27.13 -14.32
N LYS A 932 56.15 -26.40 -15.36
CA LYS A 932 56.39 -24.96 -15.51
C LYS A 932 55.11 -24.21 -15.17
N ALA A 933 55.13 -23.52 -14.03
CA ALA A 933 54.02 -22.66 -13.58
C ALA A 933 54.35 -21.18 -13.79
N GLN A 934 53.42 -20.46 -14.43
CA GLN A 934 53.41 -19.01 -14.54
C GLN A 934 52.32 -18.45 -13.63
N LYS A 935 52.69 -17.52 -12.75
CA LYS A 935 51.79 -16.94 -11.75
C LYS A 935 51.58 -15.46 -12.02
N GLY A 936 50.32 -15.03 -12.04
CA GLY A 936 49.96 -13.62 -12.11
C GLY A 936 48.96 -13.22 -11.03
N SER A 937 48.98 -11.93 -10.69
CA SER A 937 48.00 -11.31 -9.79
C SER A 937 46.76 -10.93 -10.58
N VAL A 938 45.58 -11.09 -9.97
CA VAL A 938 44.30 -10.76 -10.61
C VAL A 938 43.39 -10.02 -9.64
N VAL A 939 42.66 -9.03 -10.17
CA VAL A 939 41.64 -8.30 -9.42
C VAL A 939 40.34 -9.11 -9.39
N LEU A 940 40.22 -9.98 -8.40
CA LEU A 940 39.00 -10.71 -8.03
C LEU A 940 38.56 -10.31 -6.62
N ALA A 941 37.26 -10.38 -6.36
CA ALA A 941 36.69 -10.22 -5.03
C ALA A 941 35.59 -11.27 -4.82
N PHE A 942 35.41 -11.72 -3.56
CA PHE A 942 34.32 -12.62 -3.23
C PHE A 942 32.97 -11.99 -3.60
N GLY A 943 32.07 -12.83 -4.13
CA GLY A 943 30.72 -12.42 -4.53
C GLY A 943 30.62 -11.58 -5.81
N GLN A 944 31.73 -11.17 -6.43
CA GLN A 944 31.74 -10.50 -7.73
C GLN A 944 31.92 -11.51 -8.87
N TYR A 945 31.30 -11.23 -10.02
CA TYR A 945 31.59 -11.98 -11.24
C TYR A 945 32.97 -11.67 -11.76
N ALA A 946 33.59 -12.68 -12.32
CA ALA A 946 34.76 -12.53 -13.13
C ALA A 946 34.60 -13.24 -14.47
N HIS A 947 35.03 -12.56 -15.53
CA HIS A 947 35.15 -13.17 -16.84
C HIS A 947 36.51 -13.84 -16.95
N VAL A 948 36.51 -15.15 -17.17
CA VAL A 948 37.72 -15.93 -17.43
C VAL A 948 37.72 -16.35 -18.89
N THR A 949 38.86 -16.16 -19.54
CA THR A 949 39.08 -16.53 -20.94
C THR A 949 40.42 -17.23 -21.10
N ILE A 950 40.41 -18.46 -21.61
CA ILE A 950 41.62 -19.21 -21.98
C ILE A 950 41.74 -19.21 -23.50
N VAL A 951 42.85 -18.67 -24.01
CA VAL A 951 43.14 -18.57 -25.43
C VAL A 951 44.19 -19.59 -25.78
N ARG A 952 43.89 -20.46 -26.74
CA ARG A 952 44.84 -21.43 -27.28
C ARG A 952 45.34 -20.97 -28.65
N GLY A 953 46.57 -20.48 -28.70
CA GLY A 953 47.31 -20.22 -29.93
C GLY A 953 48.15 -21.41 -30.37
N GLU A 954 48.87 -21.27 -31.49
CA GLU A 954 49.78 -22.30 -31.99
C GLU A 954 51.04 -22.46 -31.12
N HIS A 955 51.53 -21.33 -30.58
CA HIS A 955 52.79 -21.25 -29.82
C HIS A 955 52.63 -20.76 -28.38
N SER A 956 51.40 -20.48 -27.94
CA SER A 956 51.14 -20.04 -26.57
C SER A 956 49.71 -20.34 -26.10
N ILE A 957 49.56 -20.50 -24.79
CA ILE A 957 48.27 -20.50 -24.09
C ILE A 957 48.26 -19.29 -23.16
N THR A 958 47.21 -18.47 -23.26
CA THR A 958 47.08 -17.24 -22.47
C THR A 958 45.77 -17.25 -21.70
N ALA A 959 45.84 -16.96 -20.40
CA ALA A 959 44.68 -16.76 -19.54
C ALA A 959 44.41 -15.25 -19.36
N TYR A 960 43.19 -14.82 -19.63
CA TYR A 960 42.68 -13.49 -19.37
C TYR A 960 41.63 -13.54 -18.25
N VAL A 961 41.70 -12.59 -17.32
CA VAL A 961 40.68 -12.40 -16.29
C VAL A 961 40.25 -10.94 -16.24
N ASN A 962 38.94 -10.69 -16.34
CA ASN A 962 38.36 -9.34 -16.36
C ASN A 962 39.02 -8.40 -17.38
N GLY A 963 39.34 -8.95 -18.56
CA GLY A 963 39.99 -8.24 -19.67
C GLY A 963 41.49 -8.00 -19.51
N MET A 964 42.12 -8.45 -18.43
CA MET A 964 43.57 -8.33 -18.23
C MET A 964 44.26 -9.67 -18.44
N GLU A 965 45.46 -9.64 -19.03
CA GLU A 965 46.30 -10.82 -19.19
C GLU A 965 46.81 -11.26 -17.81
N ALA A 966 46.39 -12.46 -17.38
CA ALA A 966 46.67 -12.98 -16.05
C ALA A 966 47.87 -13.94 -16.04
N ALA A 967 48.02 -14.78 -17.06
CA ALA A 967 49.18 -15.67 -17.20
C ALA A 967 49.36 -16.10 -18.66
N VAL A 968 50.60 -16.32 -19.08
CA VAL A 968 50.95 -16.80 -20.43
C VAL A 968 51.96 -17.93 -20.33
N LEU A 969 51.76 -18.95 -21.16
CA LEU A 969 52.62 -20.12 -21.26
C LEU A 969 53.01 -20.31 -22.73
N ASP A 970 54.29 -20.21 -23.04
CA ASP A 970 54.83 -20.42 -24.38
C ASP A 970 55.19 -21.90 -24.61
N GLY A 971 54.83 -22.44 -25.77
CA GLY A 971 55.06 -23.84 -26.14
C GLY A 971 54.29 -24.26 -27.40
N ASP A 972 54.68 -25.37 -28.02
CA ASP A 972 53.98 -25.90 -29.20
C ASP A 972 52.82 -26.80 -28.77
N PHE A 973 51.59 -26.27 -28.87
CA PHE A 973 50.37 -26.96 -28.40
C PHE A 973 49.55 -27.53 -29.56
N GLN A 974 49.98 -28.65 -30.16
CA GLN A 974 49.25 -29.31 -31.26
C GLN A 974 47.80 -29.66 -30.89
N ALA A 975 46.87 -29.47 -31.83
CA ALA A 975 45.45 -29.79 -31.65
C ALA A 975 45.26 -31.31 -31.38
N SER A 976 44.72 -31.67 -30.23
CA SER A 976 44.29 -33.02 -29.88
C SER A 976 42.90 -32.98 -29.27
N GLY A 977 42.18 -34.12 -29.26
CA GLY A 977 40.87 -34.23 -28.60
C GLY A 977 41.03 -34.18 -27.09
N GLN A 978 41.11 -32.96 -26.54
CA GLN A 978 41.38 -32.74 -25.13
C GLN A 978 40.08 -32.62 -24.32
N ASP A 979 39.99 -33.36 -23.22
CA ASP A 979 38.88 -33.22 -22.29
C ASP A 979 39.06 -31.91 -21.50
N ILE A 980 38.00 -31.13 -21.38
CA ILE A 980 38.00 -29.91 -20.56
C ILE A 980 37.31 -30.23 -19.24
N THR A 981 38.04 -30.14 -18.14
CA THR A 981 37.50 -30.36 -16.81
C THR A 981 37.53 -29.07 -16.00
N ILE A 982 36.38 -28.53 -15.60
CA ILE A 982 36.28 -27.38 -14.68
C ILE A 982 35.87 -27.91 -13.31
N GLN A 983 36.81 -27.91 -12.36
CA GLN A 983 36.66 -28.42 -11.01
C GLN A 983 36.54 -27.28 -9.99
N GLY A 984 35.65 -27.47 -9.02
CA GLY A 984 35.53 -26.59 -7.85
C GLY A 984 36.66 -26.83 -6.83
N PRO A 985 36.52 -26.28 -5.62
CA PRO A 985 37.47 -26.52 -4.52
C PRO A 985 37.62 -28.01 -4.19
N ALA A 986 38.76 -28.41 -3.63
CA ALA A 986 39.02 -29.81 -3.25
C ALA A 986 38.02 -30.32 -2.18
N SER A 987 37.79 -31.64 -2.13
CA SER A 987 36.77 -32.33 -1.30
C SER A 987 36.91 -32.20 0.23
N GLY A 988 37.77 -31.31 0.72
CA GLY A 988 37.95 -31.00 2.14
C GLY A 988 38.06 -29.50 2.45
N SER A 989 37.80 -28.63 1.46
CA SER A 989 37.72 -27.17 1.64
C SER A 989 36.26 -26.75 1.71
N SER A 990 35.73 -26.61 2.93
CA SER A 990 34.32 -26.26 3.19
C SER A 990 34.01 -24.78 3.02
N ASP A 991 35.03 -23.93 2.87
CA ASP A 991 34.90 -22.50 3.13
C ASP A 991 34.66 -21.69 1.85
N LEU A 992 34.84 -22.31 0.68
CA LEU A 992 34.72 -21.69 -0.64
C LEU A 992 33.77 -22.48 -1.55
N THR A 993 33.09 -21.76 -2.43
CA THR A 993 32.32 -22.37 -3.54
C THR A 993 32.51 -21.59 -4.83
N ALA A 994 32.54 -22.29 -5.96
CA ALA A 994 32.59 -21.68 -7.29
C ALA A 994 31.27 -21.93 -8.04
N VAL A 995 30.73 -20.87 -8.66
CA VAL A 995 29.56 -20.96 -9.54
C VAL A 995 29.98 -20.49 -10.93
N ILE A 996 29.70 -21.32 -11.95
CA ILE A 996 29.94 -20.97 -13.35
C ILE A 996 28.60 -20.77 -14.08
N SER A 997 28.48 -19.68 -14.84
CA SER A 997 27.20 -19.31 -15.48
C SER A 997 26.99 -19.89 -16.86
N HIS A 998 28.07 -20.20 -17.58
CA HIS A 998 28.06 -20.75 -18.94
C HIS A 998 29.46 -21.23 -19.29
N VAL A 999 29.58 -22.00 -20.37
CA VAL A 999 30.86 -22.30 -21.04
C VAL A 999 30.66 -22.13 -22.54
N ALA A 1000 31.44 -21.25 -23.15
CA ALA A 1000 31.43 -21.02 -24.59
C ALA A 1000 32.81 -21.26 -25.19
N VAL A 1001 32.86 -21.98 -26.30
CA VAL A 1001 34.06 -22.22 -27.10
C VAL A 1001 33.92 -21.42 -28.38
N ILE A 1002 34.74 -20.40 -28.58
CA ILE A 1002 34.61 -19.44 -29.67
C ILE A 1002 35.84 -19.55 -30.59
N PRO A 1003 35.68 -19.59 -31.93
CA PRO A 1003 36.81 -19.53 -32.84
C PRO A 1003 37.40 -18.11 -32.85
N THR A 1004 38.72 -18.00 -32.82
CA THR A 1004 39.44 -16.72 -32.95
C THR A 1004 40.47 -16.77 -34.07
N LYS A 1005 40.60 -15.64 -34.79
CA LYS A 1005 41.58 -15.48 -35.87
C LYS A 1005 42.72 -14.54 -35.46
N THR A 1006 42.50 -13.62 -34.53
CA THR A 1006 43.48 -12.60 -34.12
C THR A 1006 43.46 -12.34 -32.61
N LEU A 1007 44.58 -11.83 -32.08
CA LEU A 1007 44.68 -11.43 -30.68
C LEU A 1007 43.83 -10.18 -30.34
N GLU A 1008 43.57 -9.31 -31.33
CA GLU A 1008 42.75 -8.11 -31.17
C GLU A 1008 41.27 -8.47 -30.93
N ASP A 1009 40.76 -9.48 -31.64
CA ASP A 1009 39.39 -9.98 -31.46
C ASP A 1009 39.16 -10.49 -30.03
N VAL A 1010 40.17 -11.16 -29.46
CA VAL A 1010 40.14 -11.64 -28.07
C VAL A 1010 40.06 -10.48 -27.09
N LYS A 1011 40.92 -9.46 -27.25
CA LYS A 1011 40.93 -8.29 -26.36
C LYS A 1011 39.62 -7.51 -26.44
N ALA A 1012 39.07 -7.32 -27.64
CA ALA A 1012 37.78 -6.67 -27.83
C ALA A 1012 36.64 -7.47 -27.17
N PHE A 1013 36.63 -8.79 -27.32
CA PHE A 1013 35.67 -9.66 -26.65
C PHE A 1013 35.75 -9.57 -25.13
N CYS A 1014 36.95 -9.64 -24.54
CA CYS A 1014 37.11 -9.55 -23.10
C CYS A 1014 36.74 -8.16 -22.54
N ALA A 1015 36.96 -7.08 -23.30
CA ALA A 1015 36.52 -5.74 -22.92
C ALA A 1015 34.99 -5.62 -22.92
N ASP A 1016 34.33 -6.13 -23.97
CA ASP A 1016 32.87 -6.17 -24.11
C ASP A 1016 32.23 -7.00 -22.99
N MET A 1017 32.86 -8.13 -22.64
CA MET A 1017 32.46 -8.96 -21.50
C MET A 1017 32.59 -8.23 -20.15
N LYS A 1018 33.69 -7.50 -19.94
CA LYS A 1018 33.94 -6.76 -18.70
C LYS A 1018 32.97 -5.58 -18.50
N GLU A 1019 32.76 -4.82 -19.56
CA GLU A 1019 31.91 -3.62 -19.54
C GLU A 1019 30.45 -4.01 -19.29
N ASN A 1020 29.94 -5.01 -20.02
CA ASN A 1020 28.53 -5.37 -19.97
C ASN A 1020 28.19 -6.41 -18.89
N PHE A 1021 29.14 -7.27 -18.46
CA PHE A 1021 28.82 -8.41 -17.59
C PHE A 1021 29.62 -8.52 -16.29
N VAL A 1022 30.63 -7.66 -16.07
CA VAL A 1022 31.45 -7.68 -14.84
C VAL A 1022 31.31 -6.39 -14.00
N SER A 1023 31.16 -5.22 -14.62
CA SER A 1023 31.25 -3.92 -13.94
C SER A 1023 29.88 -3.38 -13.50
N ALA A 1024 29.37 -3.75 -12.31
CA ALA A 1024 28.16 -3.16 -11.72
C ALA A 1024 28.48 -2.17 -10.59
N PRO A 1025 27.83 -0.99 -10.50
CA PRO A 1025 28.02 -0.05 -9.40
C PRO A 1025 27.47 -0.64 -8.07
N PRO A 1026 28.13 -0.39 -6.92
CA PRO A 1026 27.68 -0.89 -5.62
C PRO A 1026 26.39 -0.19 -5.17
N LEU A 1027 25.49 -0.93 -4.52
CA LEU A 1027 24.32 -0.33 -3.85
C LEU A 1027 24.79 0.60 -2.73
N LYS A 1028 24.26 1.82 -2.71
CA LYS A 1028 24.48 2.79 -1.62
C LYS A 1028 23.40 2.65 -0.55
N ALA A 1029 23.77 2.83 0.71
CA ALA A 1029 22.81 2.84 1.81
C ALA A 1029 22.01 4.16 1.83
N PHE A 1030 20.73 4.05 2.17
CA PHE A 1030 19.88 5.19 2.48
C PHE A 1030 19.60 5.23 3.98
N GLY A 1031 19.67 6.43 4.56
CA GLY A 1031 19.24 6.65 5.93
C GLY A 1031 17.72 6.43 6.08
N PRO A 1032 17.21 6.27 7.31
CA PRO A 1032 15.77 6.14 7.59
C PRO A 1032 14.92 7.33 7.07
N ASN A 1033 15.57 8.46 6.77
CA ASN A 1033 14.94 9.68 6.23
C ASN A 1033 14.99 9.76 4.69
N GLY A 1034 15.53 8.74 4.00
CA GLY A 1034 15.71 8.74 2.54
C GLY A 1034 16.95 9.49 2.05
N GLU A 1035 17.77 10.06 2.95
CA GLU A 1035 19.02 10.74 2.59
C GLU A 1035 20.10 9.74 2.15
N ARG A 1036 20.83 10.11 1.09
CA ARG A 1036 21.89 9.31 0.48
C ARG A 1036 23.22 9.55 1.18
N GLY A 1037 23.72 8.54 1.90
CA GLY A 1037 25.07 8.55 2.46
C GLY A 1037 26.13 8.09 1.45
N ASP A 1038 27.42 8.31 1.78
CA ASP A 1038 28.56 7.72 1.07
C ASP A 1038 28.80 6.24 1.44
N GLU A 1039 28.02 5.71 2.39
CA GLU A 1039 28.13 4.36 2.91
C GLU A 1039 27.52 3.33 1.94
N ARG A 1040 28.13 2.13 1.89
CA ARG A 1040 27.59 0.98 1.15
C ARG A 1040 26.34 0.43 1.84
N CYS A 1041 25.42 -0.15 1.07
CA CYS A 1041 24.27 -0.86 1.62
C CYS A 1041 24.72 -1.88 2.69
N SER A 1042 24.21 -1.75 3.91
CA SER A 1042 24.50 -2.65 5.03
C SER A 1042 23.79 -4.00 4.93
N GLU A 1043 22.73 -4.08 4.10
CA GLU A 1043 21.94 -5.30 4.01
C GLU A 1043 22.69 -6.36 3.23
N ALA A 1044 23.22 -7.34 3.96
CA ALA A 1044 24.00 -8.45 3.41
C ALA A 1044 23.30 -9.14 2.24
N VAL A 1045 21.97 -9.30 2.32
CA VAL A 1045 21.13 -9.89 1.27
C VAL A 1045 21.08 -9.01 0.02
N ALA A 1046 20.95 -7.68 0.17
CA ALA A 1046 20.94 -6.74 -0.95
C ALA A 1046 22.35 -6.53 -1.53
N GLY A 1047 23.38 -6.49 -0.70
CA GLY A 1047 24.79 -6.48 -1.10
C GLY A 1047 25.15 -7.71 -1.93
N ALA A 1048 24.77 -8.90 -1.46
CA ALA A 1048 24.85 -10.14 -2.23
C ALA A 1048 24.09 -10.00 -3.55
N GLN A 1049 22.80 -9.64 -3.52
CA GLN A 1049 21.94 -9.42 -4.71
C GLN A 1049 22.43 -8.35 -5.70
N SER A 1050 23.29 -7.42 -5.27
CA SER A 1050 23.90 -6.41 -6.13
C SER A 1050 25.15 -6.87 -6.86
N GLY A 1051 26.06 -7.60 -6.20
CA GLY A 1051 27.24 -8.21 -6.85
C GLY A 1051 26.87 -9.30 -7.86
N TYR A 1052 25.62 -9.69 -7.76
CA TYR A 1052 24.89 -10.63 -8.58
C TYR A 1052 24.31 -10.00 -9.86
N ARG A 1053 24.21 -8.69 -10.08
CA ARG A 1053 23.72 -8.19 -11.39
C ARG A 1053 24.87 -8.02 -12.39
N VAL A 1054 24.87 -8.82 -13.46
CA VAL A 1054 25.40 -8.41 -14.78
C VAL A 1054 24.82 -7.02 -15.09
N ALA A 1055 25.67 -6.03 -15.37
CA ALA A 1055 25.23 -4.67 -15.62
C ALA A 1055 24.22 -4.65 -16.77
N ARG A 1056 23.03 -4.10 -16.53
CA ARG A 1056 22.06 -3.87 -17.60
C ARG A 1056 22.65 -2.78 -18.50
N VAL A 1057 22.96 -3.18 -19.74
CA VAL A 1057 23.18 -2.38 -20.95
C VAL A 1057 22.82 -0.90 -20.76
N LEU A 1058 23.83 -0.07 -20.44
CA LEU A 1058 23.82 1.37 -20.72
C LEU A 1058 24.00 1.60 -22.23
N SER A 1059 23.19 0.94 -23.06
CA SER A 1059 22.98 1.41 -24.43
C SER A 1059 21.81 2.35 -24.37
N THR A 1060 22.12 3.63 -24.19
CA THR A 1060 21.26 4.64 -24.78
C THR A 1060 21.08 4.24 -26.24
N SER A 1061 19.83 4.13 -26.67
CA SER A 1061 19.47 4.15 -28.07
C SER A 1061 19.92 5.50 -28.66
N SER A 1062 21.22 5.67 -28.89
CA SER A 1062 21.74 6.71 -29.75
C SER A 1062 22.17 6.03 -31.03
N THR A 1063 21.19 5.88 -31.93
CA THR A 1063 21.47 5.92 -33.36
C THR A 1063 22.47 7.04 -33.63
N SER A 1064 23.60 6.65 -34.20
CA SER A 1064 24.60 7.54 -34.78
C SER A 1064 23.97 8.67 -35.58
N LEU A 1065 24.27 9.93 -35.24
CA LEU A 1065 24.70 10.92 -36.22
C LEU A 1065 25.49 12.04 -35.54
N CYS A 1066 26.77 12.15 -35.94
CA CYS A 1066 27.65 13.32 -35.93
C CYS A 1066 27.41 14.47 -34.93
N ILE A 1067 28.44 14.83 -34.16
CA ILE A 1067 29.25 16.06 -34.41
C ILE A 1067 30.52 16.06 -33.52
N ARG A 1068 31.66 15.98 -34.21
CA ARG A 1068 32.96 16.63 -34.00
C ARG A 1068 33.26 17.28 -32.64
N THR A 1069 34.33 16.78 -32.02
CA THR A 1069 35.45 17.54 -31.41
C THR A 1069 35.15 18.91 -30.80
N LYS A 1070 35.42 19.08 -29.49
CA LYS A 1070 36.23 20.22 -29.00
C LYS A 1070 36.71 19.99 -27.56
N LYS A 1071 38.02 19.74 -27.44
CA LYS A 1071 38.83 20.19 -26.30
C LYS A 1071 38.78 21.73 -26.23
N ARG A 1072 38.96 22.26 -25.00
CA ARG A 1072 39.40 23.64 -24.65
C ARG A 1072 38.32 24.73 -24.79
N TRP A 1073 37.96 25.41 -23.70
CA TRP A 1073 38.64 26.63 -23.22
C TRP A 1073 38.12 27.08 -21.85
N LEU A 1074 39.09 27.48 -21.02
CA LEU A 1074 38.97 28.31 -19.83
C LEU A 1074 38.59 29.77 -20.20
N ARG A 1075 38.09 30.51 -19.19
CA ARG A 1075 38.01 31.98 -19.03
C ARG A 1075 36.83 32.74 -19.64
N GLY A 1076 36.10 33.38 -18.73
CA GLY A 1076 35.89 34.83 -18.71
C GLY A 1076 34.57 35.33 -19.26
N PHE A 1077 33.57 35.53 -18.40
CA PHE A 1077 33.16 36.83 -17.85
C PHE A 1077 32.12 36.61 -16.74
#